data_AF-A0AAV9H6B5-F1
#
_entry.id   AF-A0AAV9H6B5-F1
#
_cell.length_a   1.000
_cell.length_b   1.000
_cell.length_c   1.000
_cell.angle_alpha   90.00
_cell.angle_beta   90.00
_cell.angle_gamma   90.00
#
_symmetry.space_group_name_H-M   'P 1'
#
loop_
_entity.id
_entity.type
_entity.pdbx_description
1 polymer ?
#
loop_
_entity_poly.entity_id
_entity_poly.type
_entity_poly.pdbx_seq_one_letter_code
_entity_poly.pdbx_strand_id
1 'polypeptide(L)'
;MYQRRMASPFDAKATDPPLLERNSEIKSFSTSRATYNGVRVFYRKHPQSEKLPQDPAKIPLLVFIHGLGGSVAQFKSLLTSLTPIASCLAVDIPGCGVSEYSNTSWDAYNIDALAELLETIIESYRESNQGIVLIGHSLGASLAALVAAPRTETLSPTLRTKTLGLIAICPRAGPHTETETRHLRALLCIPEFIFNLWRAWDRRGGPESPSVRRFVGEGADPESKRLQHLYNCQSRTPVFRRMAWGSLPAWRNGHAEGGMPGKDVWSRLNIPVLLIGGEGDNVCPPGDTVKIADLNTPLESANNATASSEDAPTLIEDATTENSISEDSNPVTPGELAQPIPPLSMVPEKSVRTRIFHKPATHALLYTPSTAPVLAGLISNFLAQKVTGRLDLAWQLQFLCRDGKWDVKNLEKWKSVNPVSREIGGVFHAIKTLREVDDVHCPREFVRNWGDIIRDVIDISHDNPVYNPAGLEAVGIKYHKFPTVSKVPPTDVEVKGFIELVDKIRAEQAEREGSKIGVHCHYGFNRTGFLIVSYLVERCGYTPIDAIEHFAAQRPNGIRHAHFKDRLCVQYSDFKHAERTPLLADAPRRDSRESDRRAEEEDAALHNTPLPTRTSRTREIALFTWALLATAAVIVLAVVVQHGKSTNPAYPVPPPQVASKKSNGKKNLVFMVSDGMGPASLSLTRSFRQVTEGLSVGDTLTLDKHFWGSSRTRSSSSFVTDSAAGATAFSCGKKSYNTAISMLPDFKPCGTGDEIALQEIGEGVLGRTVDLMLGGGRCHFLPNTTAGSCRFDDVDVTAIAREKHGYTYADDRAGFDAMALGKNVSLPVLGLFATADVPFEIDRRNMADLYPSLSEMALTALTALEEATKDSDKGFFIMIEGSRIDHAGHVNDPAAQVREVLEYDKTFQLVLDFLAKSDAEGVLVATSDHETGGLALALQAPGELPVYNWHPSVLAKANASSEYLAHLLLEHIATSQGETEDELRHWIKNDLVRGRLGIHDALEVEINALASNPAAAIHAFARMVSLRARIGWSTHGHSAVDVNVYSSGGPGTERIRGNVENTEVGEFLRDYLEVDVDEITKELRQKMNLGEPPLVAEEISAADLGHSLEWMMEPSL
;
A
#
# COMPACT_ATOMS: atom_id res chain seq x y z
N MET A 1 -23.69 15.24 -15.88
CA MET A 1 -22.50 14.41 -15.53
C MET A 1 -22.65 13.98 -14.08
N TYR A 2 -22.66 12.72 -13.65
CA TYR A 2 -22.56 11.42 -14.28
C TYR A 2 -23.35 10.46 -13.35
N GLN A 3 -24.40 9.81 -13.84
CA GLN A 3 -24.98 8.66 -13.15
C GLN A 3 -23.95 7.52 -13.19
N ARG A 4 -23.15 7.34 -12.13
CA ARG A 4 -22.49 6.05 -11.91
C ARG A 4 -23.57 5.05 -11.50
N ARG A 5 -24.07 4.26 -12.46
CA ARG A 5 -24.69 2.97 -12.17
C ARG A 5 -23.76 2.22 -11.22
N MET A 6 -24.24 1.76 -10.07
CA MET A 6 -23.50 0.81 -9.24
C MET A 6 -23.09 -0.35 -10.16
N ALA A 7 -21.79 -0.52 -10.38
CA ALA A 7 -21.27 -1.62 -11.19
C ALA A 7 -21.70 -2.95 -10.53
N SER A 8 -22.14 -3.90 -11.34
CA SER A 8 -22.52 -5.23 -10.86
C SER A 8 -21.35 -5.86 -10.09
N PRO A 9 -21.58 -6.56 -8.96
CA PRO A 9 -20.51 -7.27 -8.23
C PRO A 9 -19.83 -8.38 -9.04
N PHE A 10 -20.35 -8.67 -10.24
CA PHE A 10 -19.81 -9.63 -11.21
C PHE A 10 -19.16 -8.94 -12.43
N ASP A 11 -19.01 -7.62 -12.42
CA ASP A 11 -18.32 -6.91 -13.48
C ASP A 11 -16.84 -7.31 -13.51
N ALA A 12 -16.38 -7.86 -14.64
CA ALA A 12 -15.00 -8.30 -14.83
C ALA A 12 -14.00 -7.17 -14.52
N LYS A 13 -14.31 -5.92 -14.90
CA LYS A 13 -13.45 -4.76 -14.64
C LYS A 13 -13.37 -4.40 -13.16
N ALA A 14 -14.40 -4.69 -12.37
CA ALA A 14 -14.43 -4.42 -10.94
C ALA A 14 -13.81 -5.55 -10.10
N THR A 15 -13.62 -6.74 -10.70
CA THR A 15 -13.09 -7.94 -10.01
C THR A 15 -11.71 -8.37 -10.49
N ASP A 16 -11.11 -7.63 -11.42
CA ASP A 16 -9.77 -7.92 -11.93
C ASP A 16 -8.72 -7.79 -10.80
N PRO A 17 -7.75 -8.71 -10.73
CA PRO A 17 -6.66 -8.60 -9.77
C PRO A 17 -5.70 -7.45 -10.15
N PRO A 18 -5.05 -6.78 -9.18
CA PRO A 18 -4.16 -5.64 -9.45
C PRO A 18 -3.02 -5.93 -10.45
N LEU A 19 -2.57 -7.18 -10.53
CA LEU A 19 -1.56 -7.62 -11.50
C LEU A 19 -2.06 -7.43 -12.94
N LEU A 20 -3.34 -7.77 -13.21
CA LEU A 20 -3.92 -7.61 -14.55
C LEU A 20 -4.23 -6.15 -14.84
N GLU A 21 -4.76 -5.39 -13.89
CA GLU A 21 -5.07 -3.97 -14.08
C GLU A 21 -3.85 -3.13 -14.50
N ARG A 22 -2.68 -3.42 -13.89
CA ARG A 22 -1.44 -2.66 -14.15
C ARG A 22 -0.71 -3.04 -15.43
N ASN A 23 -0.94 -4.24 -15.97
CA ASN A 23 -0.14 -4.80 -17.07
C ASN A 23 -1.00 -5.28 -18.25
N SER A 24 -2.25 -4.82 -18.34
CA SER A 24 -3.13 -5.13 -19.47
C SER A 24 -3.44 -3.88 -20.28
N GLU A 25 -3.52 -4.05 -21.59
CA GLU A 25 -3.97 -3.03 -22.53
C GLU A 25 -5.10 -3.56 -23.41
N ILE A 26 -5.91 -2.65 -23.94
CA ILE A 26 -7.02 -2.98 -24.84
C ILE A 26 -6.64 -2.51 -26.24
N LYS A 27 -6.53 -3.43 -27.19
CA LYS A 27 -6.10 -3.16 -28.58
C LYS A 27 -7.04 -3.81 -29.59
N SER A 28 -7.06 -3.26 -30.79
CA SER A 28 -7.77 -3.84 -31.93
C SER A 28 -6.82 -4.61 -32.84
N PHE A 29 -7.25 -5.76 -33.33
CA PHE A 29 -6.46 -6.62 -34.22
C PHE A 29 -7.27 -6.97 -35.46
N SER A 30 -6.62 -6.95 -36.63
CA SER A 30 -7.24 -7.38 -37.89
C SER A 30 -6.50 -8.59 -38.44
N THR A 31 -7.26 -9.63 -38.78
CA THR A 31 -6.77 -10.85 -39.44
C THR A 31 -7.32 -10.94 -40.86
N SER A 32 -6.93 -11.96 -41.63
CA SER A 32 -7.48 -12.18 -42.98
C SER A 32 -8.98 -12.53 -42.97
N ARG A 33 -9.52 -12.92 -41.81
CA ARG A 33 -10.91 -13.37 -41.63
C ARG A 33 -11.82 -12.34 -40.96
N ALA A 34 -11.28 -11.55 -40.04
CA ALA A 34 -12.09 -10.64 -39.23
C ALA A 34 -11.24 -9.55 -38.56
N THR A 35 -11.89 -8.42 -38.28
CA THR A 35 -11.39 -7.41 -37.34
C THR A 35 -12.04 -7.61 -35.98
N TYR A 36 -11.22 -7.56 -34.94
CA TYR A 36 -11.60 -7.68 -33.53
C TYR A 36 -11.20 -6.39 -32.83
N ASN A 37 -12.19 -5.58 -32.46
CA ASN A 37 -11.96 -4.37 -31.69
C ASN A 37 -11.99 -4.67 -30.19
N GLY A 38 -11.16 -3.96 -29.43
CA GLY A 38 -11.23 -3.96 -27.97
C GLY A 38 -10.82 -5.27 -27.30
N VAL A 39 -9.75 -5.94 -27.77
CA VAL A 39 -9.21 -7.17 -27.18
C VAL A 39 -8.25 -6.83 -26.04
N ARG A 40 -8.50 -7.33 -24.82
CA ARG A 40 -7.56 -7.23 -23.69
C ARG A 40 -6.37 -8.16 -23.91
N VAL A 41 -5.18 -7.58 -23.84
CA VAL A 41 -3.90 -8.28 -23.83
C VAL A 41 -3.14 -7.91 -22.56
N PHE A 42 -2.82 -8.90 -21.74
CA PHE A 42 -1.87 -8.77 -20.65
C PHE A 42 -0.46 -9.00 -21.20
N TYR A 43 0.45 -8.08 -20.96
CA TYR A 43 1.86 -8.23 -21.29
C TYR A 43 2.75 -7.68 -20.18
N ARG A 44 3.60 -8.55 -19.63
CA ARG A 44 4.61 -8.16 -18.65
C ARG A 44 5.98 -8.63 -19.12
N LYS A 45 6.83 -7.68 -19.51
CA LYS A 45 8.25 -7.94 -19.85
C LYS A 45 9.00 -8.40 -18.61
N HIS A 46 9.87 -9.39 -18.75
CA HIS A 46 10.73 -9.84 -17.66
C HIS A 46 11.62 -8.68 -17.17
N PRO A 47 11.58 -8.29 -15.88
CA PRO A 47 12.19 -7.04 -15.39
C PRO A 47 13.70 -6.92 -15.61
N GLN A 48 14.39 -8.06 -15.70
CA GLN A 48 15.84 -8.10 -15.84
C GLN A 48 16.27 -8.81 -17.13
N SER A 49 15.40 -8.85 -18.15
CA SER A 49 15.64 -9.61 -19.39
C SER A 49 16.91 -9.15 -20.09
N GLU A 50 17.26 -7.86 -19.97
CA GLU A 50 18.43 -7.24 -20.60
C GLU A 50 19.75 -7.63 -19.94
N LYS A 51 19.72 -8.10 -18.68
CA LYS A 51 20.91 -8.55 -17.94
C LYS A 51 21.24 -10.02 -18.14
N LEU A 52 20.31 -10.78 -18.71
CA LEU A 52 20.52 -12.19 -19.04
C LEU A 52 21.22 -12.32 -20.40
N PRO A 53 21.99 -13.40 -20.64
CA PRO A 53 22.61 -13.66 -21.94
C PRO A 53 21.61 -13.62 -23.10
N GLN A 54 21.88 -12.76 -24.10
CA GLN A 54 21.01 -12.57 -25.27
C GLN A 54 21.39 -13.47 -26.47
N ASP A 55 22.61 -14.00 -26.49
CA ASP A 55 23.16 -14.85 -27.55
C ASP A 55 22.97 -16.35 -27.22
N PRO A 56 22.57 -17.25 -28.14
CA PRO A 56 22.14 -17.01 -29.53
C PRO A 56 20.69 -16.51 -29.68
N ALA A 57 19.90 -16.54 -28.61
CA ALA A 57 18.56 -15.96 -28.59
C ALA A 57 18.08 -15.66 -27.15
N LYS A 58 17.09 -14.78 -27.05
CA LYS A 58 16.52 -14.29 -25.79
C LYS A 58 15.73 -15.37 -25.05
N ILE A 59 15.49 -15.15 -23.76
CA ILE A 59 14.58 -16.00 -22.97
C ILE A 59 13.20 -16.10 -23.63
N PRO A 60 12.57 -17.29 -23.66
CA PRO A 60 11.30 -17.48 -24.35
C PRO A 60 10.14 -16.63 -23.77
N LEU A 61 9.20 -16.25 -24.63
CA LEU A 61 7.93 -15.62 -24.24
C LEU A 61 6.91 -16.69 -23.84
N LEU A 62 6.35 -16.61 -22.64
CA LEU A 62 5.29 -17.52 -22.19
C LEU A 62 3.92 -16.95 -22.59
N VAL A 63 3.11 -17.72 -23.31
CA VAL A 63 1.81 -17.29 -23.85
C VAL A 63 0.67 -18.08 -23.21
N PHE A 64 -0.23 -17.42 -22.50
CA PHE A 64 -1.35 -18.04 -21.78
C PHE A 64 -2.66 -17.86 -22.53
N ILE A 65 -3.38 -18.97 -22.75
CA ILE A 65 -4.61 -19.03 -23.54
C ILE A 65 -5.70 -19.72 -22.71
N HIS A 66 -6.77 -18.98 -22.37
CA HIS A 66 -7.84 -19.48 -21.51
C HIS A 66 -8.85 -20.36 -22.26
N GLY A 67 -9.65 -21.12 -21.50
CA GLY A 67 -10.68 -22.01 -22.03
C GLY A 67 -11.99 -21.32 -22.40
N LEU A 68 -12.95 -22.12 -22.87
CA LEU A 68 -14.28 -21.67 -23.27
C LEU A 68 -15.03 -20.96 -22.12
N GLY A 69 -15.45 -19.71 -22.34
CA GLY A 69 -16.16 -18.93 -21.33
C GLY A 69 -15.31 -18.46 -20.14
N GLY A 70 -13.99 -18.65 -20.24
CA GLY A 70 -13.01 -18.22 -19.25
C GLY A 70 -12.49 -16.79 -19.45
N SER A 71 -11.43 -16.43 -18.75
CA SER A 71 -10.68 -15.18 -18.94
C SER A 71 -9.25 -15.31 -18.42
N VAL A 72 -8.40 -14.33 -18.73
CA VAL A 72 -7.02 -14.24 -18.21
C VAL A 72 -6.97 -14.24 -16.68
N ALA A 73 -8.02 -13.78 -15.99
CA ALA A 73 -8.09 -13.76 -14.53
C ALA A 73 -7.94 -15.16 -13.89
N GLN A 74 -8.28 -16.23 -14.62
CA GLN A 74 -8.11 -17.60 -14.15
C GLN A 74 -6.63 -18.01 -14.02
N PHE A 75 -5.73 -17.35 -14.75
CA PHE A 75 -4.29 -17.60 -14.69
C PHE A 75 -3.56 -16.79 -13.61
N LYS A 76 -4.27 -16.04 -12.75
CA LYS A 76 -3.66 -15.17 -11.73
C LYS A 76 -2.49 -15.84 -11.00
N SER A 77 -2.73 -17.02 -10.42
CA SER A 77 -1.71 -17.74 -9.63
C SER A 77 -0.49 -18.11 -10.48
N LEU A 78 -0.70 -18.59 -11.72
CA LEU A 78 0.38 -18.94 -12.63
C LEU A 78 1.17 -17.72 -13.12
N LEU A 79 0.49 -16.62 -13.46
CA LEU A 79 1.13 -15.37 -13.87
C LEU A 79 1.97 -14.77 -12.74
N THR A 80 1.48 -14.83 -11.49
CA THR A 80 2.25 -14.41 -10.32
C THR A 80 3.54 -15.22 -10.17
N SER A 81 3.50 -16.54 -10.37
CA SER A 81 4.68 -17.40 -10.25
C SER A 81 5.66 -17.35 -11.43
N LEU A 82 5.17 -17.11 -12.65
CA LEU A 82 5.99 -17.24 -13.88
C LEU A 82 6.51 -15.91 -14.44
N THR A 83 5.89 -14.77 -14.10
CA THR A 83 6.41 -13.45 -14.51
C THR A 83 7.80 -13.08 -13.94
N PRO A 84 8.27 -13.66 -12.82
CA PRO A 84 9.66 -13.52 -12.39
C PRO A 84 10.70 -14.23 -13.25
N ILE A 85 10.34 -15.29 -13.98
CA ILE A 85 11.30 -16.13 -14.74
C ILE A 85 11.26 -15.87 -16.25
N ALA A 86 10.17 -15.29 -16.77
CA ALA A 86 10.02 -15.01 -18.20
C ALA A 86 9.05 -13.86 -18.48
N SER A 87 9.17 -13.28 -19.67
CA SER A 87 8.14 -12.38 -20.20
C SER A 87 6.86 -13.20 -20.40
N CYS A 88 5.72 -12.67 -19.96
CA CYS A 88 4.43 -13.36 -20.03
C CYS A 88 3.42 -12.53 -20.84
N LEU A 89 2.76 -13.19 -21.78
CA LEU A 89 1.68 -12.67 -22.62
C LEU A 89 0.40 -13.48 -22.34
N ALA A 90 -0.72 -12.85 -22.07
CA ALA A 90 -2.01 -13.54 -21.93
C ALA A 90 -3.11 -12.74 -22.63
N VAL A 91 -4.08 -13.44 -23.24
CA VAL A 91 -5.09 -12.81 -24.09
C VAL A 91 -6.49 -13.19 -23.61
N ASP A 92 -7.36 -12.21 -23.42
CA ASP A 92 -8.80 -12.47 -23.35
C ASP A 92 -9.34 -12.63 -24.76
N ILE A 93 -9.81 -13.83 -25.10
CA ILE A 93 -10.48 -14.10 -26.37
C ILE A 93 -11.63 -13.09 -26.57
N PRO A 94 -11.87 -12.58 -27.80
CA PRO A 94 -12.87 -11.53 -28.04
C PRO A 94 -14.22 -11.77 -27.35
N GLY A 95 -14.69 -10.80 -26.57
CA GLY A 95 -15.93 -10.90 -25.79
C GLY A 95 -15.86 -11.68 -24.47
N CYS A 96 -14.71 -12.28 -24.13
CA CYS A 96 -14.42 -12.86 -22.81
C CYS A 96 -13.76 -11.84 -21.88
N GLY A 97 -13.90 -12.03 -20.56
CA GLY A 97 -13.33 -11.10 -19.56
C GLY A 97 -13.75 -9.65 -19.81
N VAL A 98 -12.75 -8.77 -19.99
CA VAL A 98 -13.00 -7.35 -20.31
C VAL A 98 -12.89 -7.05 -21.81
N SER A 99 -12.56 -8.04 -22.65
CA SER A 99 -12.56 -7.87 -24.10
C SER A 99 -13.96 -7.50 -24.61
N GLU A 100 -14.00 -6.60 -25.57
CA GLU A 100 -15.22 -6.17 -26.24
C GLU A 100 -15.79 -7.30 -27.09
N TYR A 101 -17.13 -7.36 -27.12
CA TYR A 101 -17.86 -8.24 -28.03
C TYR A 101 -18.18 -7.45 -29.31
N SER A 102 -17.15 -7.17 -30.11
CA SER A 102 -17.22 -6.24 -31.24
C SER A 102 -17.64 -6.91 -32.56
N ASN A 103 -17.11 -8.09 -32.88
CA ASN A 103 -17.52 -8.86 -34.06
C ASN A 103 -18.59 -9.87 -33.69
N THR A 104 -19.78 -9.80 -34.28
CA THR A 104 -20.90 -10.68 -33.94
C THR A 104 -21.06 -11.88 -34.89
N SER A 105 -20.20 -12.00 -35.92
CA SER A 105 -20.22 -13.12 -36.86
C SER A 105 -19.88 -14.43 -36.17
N TRP A 106 -20.53 -15.53 -36.56
CA TRP A 106 -20.20 -16.86 -36.04
C TRP A 106 -18.84 -17.36 -36.56
N ASP A 107 -18.46 -16.95 -37.77
CA ASP A 107 -17.19 -17.34 -38.39
C ASP A 107 -15.97 -16.72 -37.67
N ALA A 108 -16.15 -15.56 -37.02
CA ALA A 108 -15.11 -14.91 -36.22
C ALA A 108 -14.75 -15.67 -34.93
N TYR A 109 -15.53 -16.70 -34.56
CA TYR A 109 -15.30 -17.53 -33.37
C TYR A 109 -15.01 -18.99 -33.69
N ASN A 110 -14.80 -19.30 -34.98
CA ASN A 110 -14.27 -20.61 -35.34
C ASN A 110 -12.82 -20.73 -34.84
N ILE A 111 -12.39 -21.95 -34.57
CA ILE A 111 -11.06 -22.22 -34.00
C ILE A 111 -9.91 -21.73 -34.89
N ASP A 112 -10.08 -21.72 -36.21
CA ASP A 112 -9.03 -21.31 -37.15
C ASP A 112 -8.87 -19.77 -37.13
N ALA A 113 -9.97 -19.02 -37.04
CA ALA A 113 -9.96 -17.57 -36.90
C ALA A 113 -9.45 -17.11 -35.52
N LEU A 114 -9.76 -17.87 -34.46
CA LEU A 114 -9.19 -17.62 -33.14
C LEU A 114 -7.70 -17.96 -33.08
N ALA A 115 -7.25 -19.03 -33.75
CA ALA A 115 -5.83 -19.36 -33.86
C ALA A 115 -5.06 -18.28 -34.66
N GLU A 116 -5.61 -17.81 -35.79
CA GLU A 116 -5.04 -16.73 -36.58
C GLU A 116 -4.95 -15.40 -35.81
N LEU A 117 -5.97 -15.10 -35.00
CA LEU A 117 -5.96 -13.95 -34.10
C LEU A 117 -4.83 -14.07 -33.06
N LEU A 118 -4.70 -15.25 -32.42
CA LEU A 118 -3.63 -15.49 -31.46
C LEU A 118 -2.25 -15.35 -32.10
N GLU A 119 -2.05 -15.86 -33.32
CA GLU A 119 -0.81 -15.67 -34.08
C GLU A 119 -0.50 -14.18 -34.30
N THR A 120 -1.49 -13.41 -34.76
CA THR A 120 -1.36 -11.97 -34.99
C THR A 120 -0.98 -11.23 -33.71
N ILE A 121 -1.61 -11.57 -32.58
CA ILE A 121 -1.31 -10.96 -31.29
C ILE A 121 0.10 -11.36 -30.85
N ILE A 122 0.45 -12.65 -30.85
CA ILE A 122 1.76 -13.12 -30.38
C ILE A 122 2.90 -12.45 -31.16
N GLU A 123 2.78 -12.34 -32.48
CA GLU A 123 3.81 -11.71 -33.31
C GLU A 123 3.97 -10.21 -33.01
N SER A 124 2.91 -9.52 -32.57
CA SER A 124 2.97 -8.09 -32.22
C SER A 124 3.72 -7.78 -30.91
N TYR A 125 3.91 -8.77 -30.02
CA TYR A 125 4.60 -8.58 -28.72
C TYR A 125 5.93 -9.32 -28.62
N ARG A 126 6.15 -10.30 -29.48
CA ARG A 126 7.34 -11.12 -29.48
C ARG A 126 8.51 -10.34 -30.09
N GLU A 127 9.69 -10.47 -29.50
CA GLU A 127 10.90 -9.83 -30.02
C GLU A 127 11.59 -10.67 -31.11
N SER A 128 12.45 -10.02 -31.93
CA SER A 128 13.23 -10.70 -32.96
C SER A 128 14.10 -11.81 -32.36
N ASN A 129 14.13 -12.98 -33.02
CA ASN A 129 14.81 -14.19 -32.56
C ASN A 129 14.39 -14.75 -31.19
N GLN A 130 13.32 -14.26 -30.56
CA GLN A 130 12.78 -14.84 -29.34
C GLN A 130 11.97 -16.12 -29.66
N GLY A 131 12.05 -17.17 -28.85
CA GLY A 131 11.14 -18.33 -28.94
C GLY A 131 9.88 -18.13 -28.10
N ILE A 132 8.85 -18.96 -28.30
CA ILE A 132 7.61 -18.92 -27.52
C ILE A 132 7.31 -20.27 -26.87
N VAL A 133 6.63 -20.24 -25.72
CA VAL A 133 6.03 -21.44 -25.09
C VAL A 133 4.56 -21.18 -24.89
N LEU A 134 3.72 -22.09 -25.39
CA LEU A 134 2.27 -21.95 -25.30
C LEU A 134 1.74 -22.68 -24.07
N ILE A 135 0.88 -22.03 -23.29
CA ILE A 135 0.25 -22.54 -22.08
C ILE A 135 -1.26 -22.39 -22.25
N GLY A 136 -1.96 -23.50 -22.50
CA GLY A 136 -3.39 -23.49 -22.76
C GLY A 136 -4.18 -24.25 -21.71
N HIS A 137 -5.36 -23.74 -21.34
CA HIS A 137 -6.33 -24.44 -20.49
C HIS A 137 -7.59 -24.81 -21.27
N SER A 138 -8.05 -26.06 -21.18
CA SER A 138 -9.27 -26.54 -21.85
C SER A 138 -9.25 -26.24 -23.37
N LEU A 139 -10.24 -25.52 -23.90
CA LEU A 139 -10.25 -25.06 -25.30
C LEU A 139 -8.98 -24.26 -25.67
N GLY A 140 -8.38 -23.54 -24.73
CA GLY A 140 -7.12 -22.84 -24.94
C GLY A 140 -5.95 -23.79 -25.21
N ALA A 141 -5.95 -25.00 -24.64
CA ALA A 141 -4.97 -26.05 -24.95
C ALA A 141 -5.12 -26.55 -26.39
N SER A 142 -6.36 -26.64 -26.88
CA SER A 142 -6.65 -26.95 -28.28
C SER A 142 -6.16 -25.85 -29.23
N LEU A 143 -6.44 -24.57 -28.93
CA LEU A 143 -5.94 -23.45 -29.73
C LEU A 143 -4.40 -23.38 -29.73
N ALA A 144 -3.78 -23.61 -28.58
CA ALA A 144 -2.32 -23.69 -28.46
C ALA A 144 -1.72 -24.82 -29.31
N ALA A 145 -2.36 -26.00 -29.33
CA ALA A 145 -1.94 -27.11 -30.17
C ALA A 145 -2.07 -26.80 -31.67
N LEU A 146 -3.09 -26.03 -32.07
CA LEU A 146 -3.25 -25.58 -33.46
C LEU A 146 -2.12 -24.65 -33.91
N VAL A 147 -1.76 -23.68 -33.06
CA VAL A 147 -0.66 -22.73 -33.33
C VAL A 147 0.70 -23.46 -33.37
N ALA A 148 0.88 -24.48 -32.52
CA ALA A 148 2.12 -25.25 -32.46
C ALA A 148 2.27 -26.30 -33.59
N ALA A 149 1.16 -26.80 -34.15
CA ALA A 149 1.19 -27.95 -35.05
C ALA A 149 1.53 -27.59 -36.52
N PRO A 150 2.24 -28.48 -37.24
CA PRO A 150 2.39 -28.44 -38.69
C PRO A 150 1.03 -28.54 -39.43
N ARG A 151 0.45 -27.44 -39.95
CA ARG A 151 -0.75 -27.48 -40.82
C ARG A 151 -0.47 -27.03 -42.26
N THR A 152 -1.34 -27.51 -43.16
CA THR A 152 -1.36 -27.28 -44.62
C THR A 152 -1.92 -25.87 -44.96
N GLU A 153 -1.08 -25.08 -45.64
CA GLU A 153 -1.37 -23.99 -46.59
C GLU A 153 -2.03 -22.65 -46.16
N THR A 154 -2.55 -22.45 -44.95
CA THR A 154 -3.37 -21.22 -44.66
C THR A 154 -2.92 -20.31 -43.50
N LEU A 155 -1.84 -20.61 -42.77
CA LEU A 155 -1.37 -19.80 -41.62
C LEU A 155 0.16 -19.56 -41.69
N SER A 156 0.64 -18.50 -41.03
CA SER A 156 2.02 -18.02 -41.21
C SER A 156 3.07 -19.04 -40.72
N PRO A 157 4.05 -19.46 -41.55
CA PRO A 157 5.06 -20.45 -41.16
C PRO A 157 6.05 -19.97 -40.07
N THR A 158 6.01 -18.68 -39.67
CA THR A 158 7.00 -18.04 -38.79
C THR A 158 6.89 -18.40 -37.31
N LEU A 159 5.69 -18.53 -36.75
CA LEU A 159 5.52 -18.79 -35.30
C LEU A 159 5.75 -20.25 -34.92
N ARG A 160 5.36 -21.17 -35.80
CA ARG A 160 5.57 -22.61 -35.58
C ARG A 160 7.06 -22.95 -35.39
N THR A 161 7.93 -22.42 -36.25
CA THR A 161 9.39 -22.66 -36.18
C THR A 161 10.04 -22.05 -34.94
N LYS A 162 9.28 -21.27 -34.16
CA LYS A 162 9.74 -20.52 -32.99
C LYS A 162 9.04 -20.98 -31.71
N THR A 163 8.14 -21.96 -31.81
CA THR A 163 7.50 -22.60 -30.66
C THR A 163 8.46 -23.62 -30.04
N LEU A 164 8.84 -23.39 -28.78
CA LEU A 164 9.83 -24.20 -28.06
C LEU A 164 9.20 -25.25 -27.13
N GLY A 165 7.91 -25.13 -26.84
CA GLY A 165 7.17 -26.07 -25.99
C GLY A 165 5.68 -25.76 -25.90
N LEU A 166 4.91 -26.76 -25.45
CA LEU A 166 3.47 -26.66 -25.20
C LEU A 166 3.12 -27.25 -23.83
N ILE A 167 2.37 -26.50 -23.03
CA ILE A 167 1.77 -26.97 -21.79
C ILE A 167 0.26 -26.93 -21.97
N ALA A 168 -0.37 -28.09 -21.84
CA ALA A 168 -1.79 -28.29 -22.08
C ALA A 168 -2.46 -28.76 -20.78
N ILE A 169 -3.24 -27.88 -20.18
CA ILE A 169 -3.95 -28.10 -18.91
C ILE A 169 -5.40 -28.45 -19.20
N CYS A 170 -5.86 -29.59 -18.68
CA CYS A 170 -7.18 -30.18 -18.96
C CYS A 170 -7.49 -30.23 -20.48
N PRO A 171 -6.61 -30.78 -21.33
CA PRO A 171 -6.83 -30.78 -22.77
C PRO A 171 -7.91 -31.78 -23.20
N ARG A 172 -8.46 -31.55 -24.39
CA ARG A 172 -9.36 -32.50 -25.05
C ARG A 172 -8.63 -33.25 -26.17
N ALA A 173 -8.78 -34.56 -26.20
CA ALA A 173 -8.03 -35.44 -27.12
C ALA A 173 -8.53 -35.42 -28.57
N GLY A 174 -9.78 -35.03 -28.78
CA GLY A 174 -10.37 -35.04 -30.11
C GLY A 174 -11.68 -34.28 -30.20
N PRO A 175 -12.17 -34.08 -31.43
CA PRO A 175 -13.44 -33.45 -31.70
C PRO A 175 -14.61 -34.30 -31.17
N HIS A 176 -15.74 -33.65 -30.91
CA HIS A 176 -16.99 -34.31 -30.52
C HIS A 176 -17.45 -35.31 -31.57
N THR A 177 -18.01 -36.45 -31.13
CA THR A 177 -18.57 -37.46 -32.04
C THR A 177 -19.71 -36.90 -32.89
N GLU A 178 -20.10 -37.57 -33.98
CA GLU A 178 -21.18 -37.10 -34.87
C GLU A 178 -22.50 -36.91 -34.10
N THR A 179 -22.83 -37.85 -33.22
CA THR A 179 -24.03 -37.80 -32.37
C THR A 179 -23.96 -36.65 -31.36
N GLU A 180 -22.84 -36.49 -30.66
CA GLU A 180 -22.63 -35.37 -29.73
C GLU A 180 -22.71 -34.02 -30.44
N THR A 181 -22.09 -33.92 -31.62
CA THR A 181 -22.09 -32.72 -32.45
C THR A 181 -23.52 -32.33 -32.83
N ARG A 182 -24.36 -33.30 -33.21
CA ARG A 182 -25.77 -33.08 -33.55
C ARG A 182 -26.57 -32.55 -32.35
N HIS A 183 -26.38 -33.16 -31.18
CA HIS A 183 -27.05 -32.72 -29.95
C HIS A 183 -26.61 -31.33 -29.50
N LEU A 184 -25.30 -31.05 -29.53
CA LEU A 184 -24.76 -29.75 -29.16
C LEU A 184 -25.19 -28.65 -30.13
N ARG A 185 -25.22 -28.92 -31.45
CA ARG A 185 -25.78 -27.97 -32.42
C ARG A 185 -27.26 -27.68 -32.17
N ALA A 186 -28.06 -28.71 -31.89
CA ALA A 186 -29.47 -28.52 -31.55
C ALA A 186 -29.65 -27.66 -30.29
N LEU A 187 -28.86 -27.91 -29.23
CA LEU A 187 -28.86 -27.12 -28.00
C LEU A 187 -28.42 -25.66 -28.24
N LEU A 188 -27.36 -25.46 -29.03
CA LEU A 188 -26.83 -24.14 -29.34
C LEU A 188 -27.72 -23.32 -30.28
N CYS A 189 -28.65 -23.95 -31.01
CA CYS A 189 -29.66 -23.29 -31.85
C CYS A 189 -30.89 -22.79 -31.08
N ILE A 190 -31.05 -23.13 -29.79
CA ILE A 190 -32.16 -22.65 -28.96
C ILE A 190 -32.17 -21.10 -28.92
N PRO A 191 -33.34 -20.45 -28.97
CA PRO A 191 -33.45 -18.99 -28.83
C PRO A 191 -32.73 -18.47 -27.58
N GLU A 192 -32.04 -17.34 -27.71
CA GLU A 192 -31.12 -16.83 -26.67
C GLU A 192 -31.80 -16.64 -25.31
N PHE A 193 -33.05 -16.15 -25.29
CA PHE A 193 -33.78 -15.95 -24.05
C PHE A 193 -34.04 -17.27 -23.31
N ILE A 194 -34.36 -18.36 -24.02
CA ILE A 194 -34.58 -19.69 -23.43
C ILE A 194 -33.25 -20.25 -22.93
N PHE A 195 -32.18 -20.08 -23.71
CA PHE A 195 -30.84 -20.49 -23.31
C PHE A 195 -30.35 -19.74 -22.06
N ASN A 196 -30.66 -18.44 -21.96
CA ASN A 196 -30.38 -17.64 -20.77
C ASN A 196 -31.20 -18.07 -19.55
N LEU A 197 -32.47 -18.46 -19.73
CA LEU A 197 -33.29 -19.03 -18.64
C LEU A 197 -32.69 -20.36 -18.16
N TRP A 198 -32.25 -21.23 -19.07
CA TRP A 198 -31.57 -22.47 -18.70
C TRP A 198 -30.26 -22.20 -17.96
N ARG A 199 -29.41 -21.28 -18.44
CA ARG A 199 -28.17 -20.86 -17.73
C ARG A 199 -28.44 -20.18 -16.39
N ALA A 200 -29.55 -19.46 -16.24
CA ALA A 200 -29.95 -18.87 -14.97
C ALA A 200 -30.40 -19.96 -13.98
N TRP A 201 -31.15 -20.95 -14.47
CA TRP A 201 -31.56 -22.13 -13.71
C TRP A 201 -30.36 -22.99 -13.28
N ASP A 202 -29.40 -23.28 -14.18
CA ASP A 202 -28.17 -24.05 -13.89
C ASP A 202 -27.25 -23.34 -12.87
N ARG A 203 -27.40 -22.01 -12.73
CA ARG A 203 -26.70 -21.17 -11.73
C ARG A 203 -27.46 -20.99 -10.42
N ARG A 204 -28.68 -21.51 -10.29
CA ARG A 204 -29.46 -21.42 -9.04
C ARG A 204 -28.72 -22.14 -7.91
N GLY A 205 -28.54 -21.47 -6.78
CA GLY A 205 -27.72 -21.94 -5.67
C GLY A 205 -26.35 -21.24 -5.55
N GLY A 206 -26.03 -20.31 -6.45
CA GLY A 206 -24.82 -19.48 -6.32
C GLY A 206 -23.53 -20.31 -6.41
N PRO A 207 -22.58 -20.16 -5.47
CA PRO A 207 -21.40 -21.02 -5.34
C PRO A 207 -21.71 -22.52 -5.18
N GLU A 208 -22.91 -22.87 -4.72
CA GLU A 208 -23.34 -24.27 -4.55
C GLU A 208 -24.15 -24.80 -5.74
N SER A 209 -24.23 -24.04 -6.84
CA SER A 209 -25.05 -24.42 -7.99
C SER A 209 -24.45 -25.59 -8.79
N PRO A 210 -25.28 -26.37 -9.53
CA PRO A 210 -24.81 -27.43 -10.42
C PRO A 210 -23.76 -26.95 -11.42
N SER A 211 -23.91 -25.73 -11.94
CA SER A 211 -22.93 -25.11 -12.86
C SER A 211 -21.54 -24.90 -12.24
N VAL A 212 -21.44 -24.76 -10.92
CA VAL A 212 -20.16 -24.62 -10.20
C VAL A 212 -19.59 -25.99 -9.87
N ARG A 213 -20.38 -26.86 -9.26
CA ARG A 213 -19.97 -28.23 -8.86
C ARG A 213 -19.45 -29.05 -10.02
N ARG A 214 -19.95 -28.83 -11.25
CA ARG A 214 -19.45 -29.48 -12.47
C ARG A 214 -17.95 -29.23 -12.74
N PHE A 215 -17.46 -28.05 -12.38
CA PHE A 215 -16.09 -27.62 -12.65
C PHE A 215 -15.15 -27.83 -11.47
N VAL A 216 -15.59 -27.47 -10.26
CA VAL A 216 -14.74 -27.52 -9.05
C VAL A 216 -14.89 -28.83 -8.26
N GLY A 217 -16.01 -29.55 -8.40
CA GLY A 217 -16.36 -30.72 -7.58
C GLY A 217 -17.24 -30.37 -6.37
N GLU A 218 -17.92 -31.37 -5.80
CA GLU A 218 -18.87 -31.16 -4.69
C GLU A 218 -18.17 -30.79 -3.37
N GLY A 219 -17.04 -31.44 -3.07
CA GLY A 219 -16.20 -31.20 -1.90
C GLY A 219 -15.18 -30.06 -2.05
N ALA A 220 -15.31 -29.21 -3.08
CA ALA A 220 -14.38 -28.10 -3.29
C ALA A 220 -14.47 -27.05 -2.17
N ASP A 221 -13.35 -26.37 -1.91
CA ASP A 221 -13.27 -25.31 -0.92
C ASP A 221 -14.17 -24.10 -1.29
N PRO A 222 -14.59 -23.29 -0.30
CA PRO A 222 -15.49 -22.16 -0.55
C PRO A 222 -14.95 -21.11 -1.52
N GLU A 223 -13.62 -20.91 -1.56
CA GLU A 223 -13.00 -19.92 -2.43
C GLU A 223 -13.05 -20.36 -3.90
N SER A 224 -12.67 -21.61 -4.19
CA SER A 224 -12.79 -22.21 -5.53
C SER A 224 -14.22 -22.14 -6.06
N LYS A 225 -15.21 -22.47 -5.21
CA LYS A 225 -16.63 -22.38 -5.55
C LYS A 225 -17.06 -20.94 -5.85
N ARG A 226 -16.60 -19.98 -5.05
CA ARG A 226 -16.87 -18.54 -5.26
C ARG A 226 -16.28 -18.05 -6.58
N LEU A 227 -15.03 -18.39 -6.88
CA LEU A 227 -14.33 -17.99 -8.10
C LEU A 227 -14.99 -18.58 -9.35
N GLN A 228 -15.32 -19.87 -9.34
CA GLN A 228 -16.02 -20.48 -10.46
C GLN A 228 -17.43 -19.89 -10.66
N HIS A 229 -18.14 -19.55 -9.58
CA HIS A 229 -19.42 -18.84 -9.68
C HIS A 229 -19.26 -17.46 -10.35
N LEU A 230 -18.22 -16.72 -9.98
CA LEU A 230 -17.88 -15.44 -10.58
C LEU A 230 -17.62 -15.57 -12.08
N TYR A 231 -16.77 -16.52 -12.50
CA TYR A 231 -16.49 -16.75 -13.92
C TYR A 231 -17.73 -17.19 -14.71
N ASN A 232 -18.59 -18.01 -14.09
CA ASN A 232 -19.88 -18.40 -14.69
C ASN A 232 -20.79 -17.19 -14.92
N CYS A 233 -20.75 -16.18 -14.04
CA CYS A 233 -21.52 -14.95 -14.17
C CYS A 233 -20.95 -13.96 -15.18
N GLN A 234 -19.63 -13.94 -15.36
CA GLN A 234 -18.93 -13.11 -16.34
C GLN A 234 -19.08 -13.64 -17.78
N SER A 235 -19.29 -14.94 -17.95
CA SER A 235 -19.41 -15.61 -19.25
C SER A 235 -20.65 -15.15 -20.04
N ARG A 236 -20.43 -14.36 -21.09
CA ARG A 236 -21.50 -13.83 -21.97
C ARG A 236 -22.07 -14.93 -22.88
N THR A 237 -23.38 -15.15 -22.81
CA THR A 237 -24.09 -16.15 -23.64
C THR A 237 -23.82 -16.06 -25.15
N PRO A 238 -23.89 -14.88 -25.80
CA PRO A 238 -23.66 -14.80 -27.24
C PRO A 238 -22.24 -15.21 -27.64
N VAL A 239 -21.24 -14.93 -26.79
CA VAL A 239 -19.83 -15.29 -27.01
C VAL A 239 -19.62 -16.78 -26.78
N PHE A 240 -20.09 -17.30 -25.63
CA PHE A 240 -20.00 -18.72 -25.29
C PHE A 240 -20.60 -19.61 -26.38
N ARG A 241 -21.80 -19.26 -26.88
CA ARG A 241 -22.47 -20.06 -27.94
C ARG A 241 -21.68 -20.10 -29.23
N ARG A 242 -21.09 -18.98 -29.64
CA ARG A 242 -20.29 -18.87 -30.86
C ARG A 242 -18.99 -19.65 -30.78
N MET A 243 -18.26 -19.51 -29.67
CA MET A 243 -17.05 -20.28 -29.42
C MET A 243 -17.35 -21.79 -29.32
N ALA A 244 -18.43 -22.16 -28.61
CA ALA A 244 -18.86 -23.55 -28.51
C ALA A 244 -19.20 -24.12 -29.89
N TRP A 245 -19.96 -23.39 -30.70
CA TRP A 245 -20.29 -23.78 -32.08
C TRP A 245 -19.05 -23.89 -32.97
N GLY A 246 -18.15 -22.90 -32.90
CA GLY A 246 -16.90 -22.87 -33.66
C GLY A 246 -15.93 -24.00 -33.31
N SER A 247 -16.10 -24.63 -32.13
CA SER A 247 -15.33 -25.79 -31.70
C SER A 247 -15.86 -27.13 -32.23
N LEU A 248 -17.09 -27.15 -32.80
CA LEU A 248 -17.72 -28.36 -33.31
C LEU A 248 -17.30 -28.65 -34.77
N PRO A 249 -16.92 -29.89 -35.10
CA PRO A 249 -16.57 -30.25 -36.48
C PRO A 249 -17.80 -30.28 -37.39
N ALA A 250 -17.56 -30.21 -38.71
CA ALA A 250 -18.52 -30.64 -39.72
C ALA A 250 -18.22 -32.10 -40.10
N TRP A 251 -19.22 -32.98 -40.04
CA TRP A 251 -19.04 -34.39 -40.39
C TRP A 251 -19.36 -34.62 -41.87
N ARG A 252 -18.38 -35.11 -42.65
CA ARG A 252 -18.55 -35.54 -44.03
C ARG A 252 -18.02 -36.96 -44.19
N ASN A 253 -18.86 -37.88 -44.68
CA ASN A 253 -18.49 -39.28 -44.93
C ASN A 253 -17.81 -39.97 -43.73
N GLY A 254 -18.26 -39.69 -42.49
CA GLY A 254 -17.66 -40.26 -41.28
C GLY A 254 -16.32 -39.64 -40.85
N HIS A 255 -15.86 -38.57 -41.52
CA HIS A 255 -14.69 -37.79 -41.15
C HIS A 255 -15.09 -36.43 -40.60
N ALA A 256 -14.43 -36.00 -39.52
CA ALA A 256 -14.58 -34.68 -38.93
C ALA A 256 -13.70 -33.66 -39.68
N GLU A 257 -14.31 -32.66 -40.30
CA GLU A 257 -13.67 -31.51 -40.93
C GLU A 257 -13.79 -30.29 -40.01
N GLY A 258 -12.65 -29.67 -39.64
CA GLY A 258 -12.61 -28.57 -38.67
C GLY A 258 -12.94 -29.02 -37.24
N GLY A 259 -13.20 -28.06 -36.35
CA GLY A 259 -13.44 -28.35 -34.92
C GLY A 259 -12.18 -28.78 -34.16
N MET A 260 -12.34 -29.11 -32.88
CA MET A 260 -11.21 -29.29 -31.96
C MET A 260 -10.12 -30.25 -32.50
N PRO A 261 -8.83 -29.96 -32.22
CA PRO A 261 -7.70 -30.78 -32.62
C PRO A 261 -7.90 -32.26 -32.34
N GLY A 262 -7.79 -33.07 -33.37
CA GLY A 262 -7.84 -34.53 -33.28
C GLY A 262 -6.45 -35.15 -33.28
N LYS A 263 -6.44 -36.47 -33.52
CA LYS A 263 -5.22 -37.27 -33.65
C LYS A 263 -4.21 -36.66 -34.62
N ASP A 264 -4.70 -36.12 -35.74
CA ASP A 264 -3.89 -35.51 -36.78
C ASP A 264 -3.06 -34.34 -36.27
N VAL A 265 -3.62 -33.44 -35.46
CA VAL A 265 -2.89 -32.28 -34.92
C VAL A 265 -1.96 -32.69 -33.79
N TRP A 266 -2.48 -33.43 -32.80
CA TRP A 266 -1.73 -33.78 -31.60
C TRP A 266 -0.49 -34.62 -31.88
N SER A 267 -0.54 -35.56 -32.84
CA SER A 267 0.59 -36.42 -33.22
C SER A 267 1.70 -35.70 -33.99
N ARG A 268 1.38 -34.57 -34.63
CA ARG A 268 2.33 -33.77 -35.44
C ARG A 268 3.17 -32.81 -34.60
N LEU A 269 2.95 -32.72 -33.29
CA LEU A 269 3.76 -31.89 -32.40
C LEU A 269 5.18 -32.47 -32.27
N ASN A 270 6.17 -31.69 -32.70
CA ASN A 270 7.60 -32.05 -32.65
C ASN A 270 8.36 -31.19 -31.62
N ILE A 271 7.69 -30.87 -30.52
CA ILE A 271 8.18 -30.03 -29.43
C ILE A 271 7.95 -30.76 -28.10
N PRO A 272 8.62 -30.36 -27.01
CA PRO A 272 8.27 -30.75 -25.65
C PRO A 272 6.80 -30.42 -25.34
N VAL A 273 6.04 -31.41 -24.87
CA VAL A 273 4.64 -31.27 -24.45
C VAL A 273 4.47 -31.74 -23.00
N LEU A 274 3.88 -30.89 -22.17
CA LEU A 274 3.42 -31.25 -20.83
C LEU A 274 1.89 -31.32 -20.81
N LEU A 275 1.34 -32.49 -20.54
CA LEU A 275 -0.09 -32.77 -20.47
C LEU A 275 -0.51 -32.90 -19.00
N ILE A 276 -1.48 -32.09 -18.57
CA ILE A 276 -1.93 -32.05 -17.17
C ILE A 276 -3.43 -32.25 -17.10
N GLY A 277 -3.90 -33.14 -16.23
CA GLY A 277 -5.33 -33.39 -16.00
C GLY A 277 -5.65 -33.58 -14.52
N GLY A 278 -6.91 -33.33 -14.14
CA GLY A 278 -7.44 -33.65 -12.81
C GLY A 278 -8.27 -34.93 -12.85
N GLU A 279 -8.09 -35.83 -11.88
CA GLU A 279 -8.83 -37.08 -11.82
C GLU A 279 -10.34 -36.88 -11.61
N GLY A 280 -10.73 -35.78 -10.95
CA GLY A 280 -12.12 -35.36 -10.76
C GLY A 280 -12.65 -34.41 -11.85
N ASP A 281 -11.95 -34.25 -12.97
CA ASP A 281 -12.39 -33.40 -14.09
C ASP A 281 -13.53 -34.06 -14.87
N ASN A 282 -14.73 -33.50 -14.75
CA ASN A 282 -15.93 -33.97 -15.46
C ASN A 282 -16.16 -33.24 -16.81
N VAL A 283 -15.35 -32.23 -17.13
CA VAL A 283 -15.46 -31.41 -18.34
C VAL A 283 -14.49 -31.90 -19.41
N CYS A 284 -13.24 -32.15 -19.01
CA CYS A 284 -12.18 -32.74 -19.82
C CYS A 284 -11.59 -33.94 -19.05
N PRO A 285 -12.19 -35.13 -19.16
CA PRO A 285 -11.80 -36.28 -18.37
C PRO A 285 -10.30 -36.61 -18.50
N PRO A 286 -9.65 -37.12 -17.44
CA PRO A 286 -8.21 -37.40 -17.45
C PRO A 286 -7.80 -38.38 -18.55
N GLY A 287 -8.72 -39.25 -18.99
CA GLY A 287 -8.52 -40.15 -20.12
C GLY A 287 -8.18 -39.42 -21.43
N ASP A 288 -8.58 -38.17 -21.61
CA ASP A 288 -8.17 -37.38 -22.79
C ASP A 288 -6.68 -37.00 -22.74
N THR A 289 -6.15 -36.75 -21.54
CA THR A 289 -4.71 -36.50 -21.34
C THR A 289 -3.90 -37.76 -21.69
N VAL A 290 -4.38 -38.93 -21.27
CA VAL A 290 -3.77 -40.23 -21.60
C VAL A 290 -3.80 -40.50 -23.10
N LYS A 291 -4.96 -40.33 -23.75
CA LYS A 291 -5.07 -40.50 -25.22
C LYS A 291 -4.10 -39.61 -25.98
N ILE A 292 -3.93 -38.34 -25.59
CA ILE A 292 -2.98 -37.44 -26.27
C ILE A 292 -1.53 -37.90 -26.08
N ALA A 293 -1.20 -38.45 -24.90
CA ALA A 293 0.11 -39.00 -24.63
C ALA A 293 0.40 -40.22 -25.50
N ASP A 294 -0.55 -41.16 -25.60
CA ASP A 294 -0.46 -42.36 -26.44
C ASP A 294 -0.29 -42.04 -27.93
N LEU A 295 -0.84 -40.91 -28.38
CA LEU A 295 -0.68 -40.44 -29.75
C LEU A 295 0.71 -39.90 -30.08
N ASN A 296 1.54 -39.67 -29.06
CA ASN A 296 2.85 -39.05 -29.19
C ASN A 296 4.01 -39.91 -28.66
N THR A 297 3.75 -41.12 -28.15
CA THR A 297 4.78 -42.10 -27.78
C THR A 297 5.36 -42.81 -29.01
N PRO A 298 6.69 -43.06 -29.07
CA PRO A 298 7.30 -43.87 -30.12
C PRO A 298 6.81 -45.33 -30.07
N LEU A 299 6.50 -45.91 -31.24
CA LEU A 299 5.93 -47.25 -31.43
C LEU A 299 6.77 -48.43 -30.87
N GLU A 300 7.99 -48.22 -30.38
CA GLU A 300 8.90 -49.30 -29.94
C GLU A 300 8.64 -49.82 -28.51
N SER A 301 7.78 -49.20 -27.72
CA SER A 301 7.59 -49.55 -26.30
C SER A 301 6.31 -50.34 -25.98
N ALA A 302 5.49 -50.69 -26.98
CA ALA A 302 4.16 -51.29 -26.79
C ALA A 302 4.14 -52.81 -26.48
N ASN A 303 5.28 -53.50 -26.41
CA ASN A 303 5.31 -54.98 -26.37
C ASN A 303 5.43 -55.64 -24.98
N ASN A 304 5.50 -54.89 -23.86
CA ASN A 304 5.77 -55.49 -22.53
C ASN A 304 4.70 -55.27 -21.45
N ALA A 305 3.44 -54.97 -21.80
CA ALA A 305 2.38 -54.79 -20.81
C ALA A 305 1.32 -55.91 -20.87
N THR A 306 1.68 -57.11 -20.39
CA THR A 306 0.73 -58.10 -19.89
C THR A 306 1.22 -58.63 -18.55
N ALA A 307 0.66 -58.14 -17.43
CA ALA A 307 0.33 -58.89 -16.21
C ALA A 307 -0.01 -57.97 -15.02
N SER A 308 -1.19 -58.24 -14.45
CA SER A 308 -1.64 -58.15 -13.04
C SER A 308 -1.70 -56.82 -12.28
N SER A 309 -2.80 -56.76 -11.54
CA SER A 309 -3.37 -55.76 -10.63
C SER A 309 -2.87 -55.88 -9.18
N GLU A 310 -3.20 -54.83 -8.39
CA GLU A 310 -3.22 -54.72 -6.91
C GLU A 310 -1.87 -54.51 -6.21
N ASP A 311 -1.57 -53.27 -5.76
CA ASP A 311 -1.65 -52.83 -4.35
C ASP A 311 -1.02 -51.43 -4.11
N ALA A 312 -1.36 -50.83 -2.96
CA ALA A 312 -1.21 -49.43 -2.54
C ALA A 312 0.27 -48.95 -2.29
N PRO A 313 0.51 -47.64 -2.00
CA PRO A 313 1.78 -46.97 -2.25
C PRO A 313 2.78 -47.04 -1.08
N THR A 314 4.05 -47.26 -1.39
CA THR A 314 5.19 -47.07 -0.48
C THR A 314 6.38 -46.45 -1.20
N LEU A 315 6.95 -45.41 -0.59
CA LEU A 315 8.24 -44.80 -0.91
C LEU A 315 9.37 -45.73 -0.47
N ILE A 316 10.29 -46.10 -1.37
CA ILE A 316 11.72 -46.36 -1.06
C ILE A 316 12.56 -45.98 -2.30
N GLU A 317 13.61 -45.19 -2.07
CA GLU A 317 14.72 -44.89 -2.99
C GLU A 317 15.52 -46.14 -3.35
N ASP A 318 16.00 -46.25 -4.59
CA ASP A 318 17.36 -46.76 -4.80
C ASP A 318 17.90 -46.29 -6.15
N ALA A 319 18.91 -45.41 -6.08
CA ALA A 319 19.75 -45.02 -7.19
C ALA A 319 21.13 -45.66 -6.97
N THR A 320 21.37 -46.79 -7.62
CA THR A 320 22.73 -47.29 -7.86
C THR A 320 22.82 -47.83 -9.27
N THR A 321 23.54 -47.13 -10.15
CA THR A 321 24.68 -47.68 -10.91
C THR A 321 25.34 -46.59 -11.76
N GLU A 322 26.55 -46.24 -11.33
CA GLU A 322 27.77 -46.02 -12.12
C GLU A 322 27.74 -45.12 -13.37
N ASN A 323 28.46 -44.00 -13.27
CA ASN A 323 29.43 -43.65 -14.31
C ASN A 323 30.70 -43.01 -13.72
N SER A 324 31.78 -43.75 -13.93
CA SER A 324 33.22 -43.44 -13.91
C SER A 324 33.67 -42.01 -13.58
N ILE A 325 34.49 -41.96 -12.52
CA ILE A 325 35.46 -40.92 -12.21
C ILE A 325 36.60 -41.01 -13.23
N SER A 326 36.87 -39.93 -13.96
CA SER A 326 38.18 -39.68 -14.58
C SER A 326 38.91 -38.63 -13.74
N GLU A 327 39.99 -39.07 -13.10
CA GLU A 327 40.97 -38.23 -12.41
C GLU A 327 41.70 -37.34 -13.42
N ASP A 328 41.59 -36.02 -13.27
CA ASP A 328 42.70 -35.10 -13.57
C ASP A 328 42.45 -33.77 -12.85
N SER A 329 42.93 -33.65 -11.61
CA SER A 329 42.88 -32.41 -10.84
C SER A 329 44.30 -31.86 -10.68
N ASN A 330 44.68 -30.96 -11.58
CA ASN A 330 45.68 -29.94 -11.28
C ASN A 330 45.00 -28.77 -10.53
N PRO A 331 45.66 -28.16 -9.53
CA PRO A 331 45.07 -27.08 -8.74
C PRO A 331 45.06 -25.79 -9.56
N VAL A 332 43.86 -25.27 -9.87
CA VAL A 332 43.70 -23.98 -10.55
C VAL A 332 43.51 -22.87 -9.51
N THR A 333 44.34 -21.85 -9.65
CA THR A 333 44.43 -20.58 -8.92
C THR A 333 43.10 -19.81 -8.89
N PRO A 334 42.78 -19.04 -7.83
CA PRO A 334 41.49 -18.36 -7.71
C PRO A 334 41.36 -17.18 -8.68
N GLY A 335 40.61 -17.38 -9.76
CA GLY A 335 40.15 -16.39 -10.71
C GLY A 335 39.38 -17.08 -11.84
N GLU A 336 38.13 -16.67 -12.09
CA GLU A 336 37.20 -17.17 -13.13
C GLU A 336 36.42 -18.47 -12.84
N LEU A 337 35.19 -18.32 -12.32
CA LEU A 337 34.12 -19.34 -12.46
C LEU A 337 32.86 -18.69 -13.05
N ALA A 338 32.84 -18.56 -14.38
CA ALA A 338 31.60 -18.40 -15.14
C ALA A 338 31.01 -19.79 -15.40
N GLN A 339 29.85 -20.08 -14.82
CA GLN A 339 29.06 -21.27 -15.16
C GLN A 339 28.71 -21.22 -16.67
N PRO A 340 28.74 -22.34 -17.40
CA PRO A 340 28.45 -22.36 -18.83
C PRO A 340 27.01 -21.88 -19.11
N ILE A 341 26.84 -21.02 -20.12
CA ILE A 341 25.51 -20.54 -20.54
C ILE A 341 24.71 -21.75 -21.10
N PRO A 342 23.53 -22.09 -20.56
CA PRO A 342 22.71 -23.18 -21.02
C PRO A 342 22.37 -22.97 -22.51
N PRO A 343 22.50 -24.02 -23.32
CA PRO A 343 22.20 -23.92 -24.74
C PRO A 343 20.73 -23.58 -24.94
N LEU A 344 20.47 -22.69 -25.89
CA LEU A 344 19.13 -22.43 -26.38
C LEU A 344 18.98 -23.20 -27.71
N SER A 345 18.51 -24.44 -27.66
CA SER A 345 18.23 -25.18 -28.90
C SER A 345 16.98 -24.59 -29.54
N MET A 346 17.15 -23.95 -30.71
CA MET A 346 16.02 -23.46 -31.52
C MET A 346 15.22 -24.61 -32.16
N VAL A 347 15.70 -25.85 -32.02
CA VAL A 347 15.00 -27.08 -32.40
C VAL A 347 14.91 -27.96 -31.14
N PRO A 348 13.81 -27.88 -30.39
CA PRO A 348 13.68 -28.62 -29.13
C PRO A 348 13.42 -30.10 -29.39
N GLU A 349 13.93 -30.97 -28.52
CA GLU A 349 13.72 -32.42 -28.64
C GLU A 349 12.27 -32.80 -28.29
N LYS A 350 11.61 -33.60 -29.13
CA LYS A 350 10.24 -34.06 -28.87
C LYS A 350 10.23 -34.90 -27.59
N SER A 351 9.45 -34.46 -26.60
CA SER A 351 9.22 -35.23 -25.37
C SER A 351 7.80 -34.99 -24.88
N VAL A 352 7.16 -36.01 -24.32
CA VAL A 352 5.82 -35.89 -23.76
C VAL A 352 5.86 -36.31 -22.32
N ARG A 353 5.40 -35.43 -21.43
CA ARG A 353 5.21 -35.74 -20.02
C ARG A 353 3.74 -35.59 -19.67
N THR A 354 3.22 -36.54 -18.91
CA THR A 354 1.84 -36.54 -18.44
C THR A 354 1.80 -36.48 -16.93
N ARG A 355 0.94 -35.63 -16.37
CA ARG A 355 0.68 -35.58 -14.94
C ARG A 355 -0.83 -35.52 -14.68
N ILE A 356 -1.35 -36.56 -14.03
CA ILE A 356 -2.73 -36.57 -13.53
C ILE A 356 -2.69 -36.27 -12.04
N PHE A 357 -3.40 -35.24 -11.61
CA PHE A 357 -3.57 -34.92 -10.20
C PHE A 357 -4.70 -35.79 -9.64
N HIS A 358 -4.43 -36.46 -8.52
CA HIS A 358 -5.42 -37.28 -7.84
C HIS A 358 -6.59 -36.45 -7.31
N LYS A 359 -7.72 -37.11 -7.02
CA LYS A 359 -8.85 -36.47 -6.33
C LYS A 359 -8.37 -35.76 -5.05
N PRO A 360 -8.81 -34.52 -4.78
CA PRO A 360 -9.98 -33.85 -5.35
C PRO A 360 -9.70 -32.93 -6.56
N ALA A 361 -8.56 -33.05 -7.26
CA ALA A 361 -8.25 -32.15 -8.39
C ALA A 361 -9.28 -32.28 -9.55
N THR A 362 -9.80 -31.15 -10.01
CA THR A 362 -10.87 -31.05 -11.02
C THR A 362 -10.48 -30.12 -12.17
N HIS A 363 -11.43 -29.71 -13.01
CA HIS A 363 -11.19 -28.78 -14.13
C HIS A 363 -10.65 -27.41 -13.68
N ALA A 364 -10.91 -27.05 -12.42
CA ALA A 364 -10.54 -25.80 -11.79
C ALA A 364 -9.07 -25.72 -11.33
N LEU A 365 -8.25 -26.74 -11.61
CA LEU A 365 -6.93 -26.91 -11.03
C LEU A 365 -5.95 -25.73 -11.21
N LEU A 366 -6.21 -24.83 -12.17
CA LEU A 366 -5.41 -23.62 -12.39
C LEU A 366 -5.62 -22.49 -11.36
N TYR A 367 -6.77 -22.45 -10.69
CA TYR A 367 -7.11 -21.40 -9.71
C TYR A 367 -7.58 -21.98 -8.36
N THR A 368 -7.69 -23.30 -8.21
CA THR A 368 -7.90 -23.96 -6.91
C THR A 368 -6.66 -23.77 -6.02
N PRO A 369 -6.80 -23.27 -4.78
CA PRO A 369 -5.66 -22.96 -3.89
C PRO A 369 -4.71 -24.14 -3.63
N SER A 370 -5.22 -25.37 -3.57
CA SER A 370 -4.42 -26.57 -3.28
C SER A 370 -3.61 -27.08 -4.47
N THR A 371 -4.01 -26.79 -5.71
CA THR A 371 -3.36 -27.33 -6.92
C THR A 371 -2.61 -26.28 -7.71
N ALA A 372 -3.02 -25.00 -7.67
CA ALA A 372 -2.41 -23.95 -8.47
C ALA A 372 -0.91 -23.72 -8.19
N PRO A 373 -0.43 -23.74 -6.92
CA PRO A 373 1.01 -23.64 -6.64
C PRO A 373 1.81 -24.85 -7.15
N VAL A 374 1.28 -26.06 -6.94
CA VAL A 374 1.89 -27.31 -7.43
C VAL A 374 2.00 -27.30 -8.95
N LEU A 375 0.94 -26.81 -9.61
CA LEU A 375 0.90 -26.63 -11.06
C LEU A 375 1.98 -25.66 -11.54
N ALA A 376 2.17 -24.53 -10.86
CA ALA A 376 3.22 -23.56 -11.19
C ALA A 376 4.62 -24.18 -11.09
N GLY A 377 4.90 -24.94 -10.02
CA GLY A 377 6.17 -25.64 -9.84
C GLY A 377 6.44 -26.70 -10.91
N LEU A 378 5.43 -27.51 -11.26
CA LEU A 378 5.54 -28.50 -12.33
C LEU A 378 5.83 -27.84 -13.69
N ILE A 379 5.16 -26.72 -13.98
CA ILE A 379 5.38 -25.94 -15.20
C ILE A 379 6.80 -25.37 -15.20
N SER A 380 7.22 -24.72 -14.13
CA SER A 380 8.57 -24.15 -14.01
C SER A 380 9.66 -25.21 -14.22
N ASN A 381 9.52 -26.37 -13.58
CA ASN A 381 10.46 -27.49 -13.71
C ASN A 381 10.49 -28.04 -15.14
N PHE A 382 9.34 -28.17 -15.79
CA PHE A 382 9.28 -28.59 -17.18
C PHE A 382 9.94 -27.57 -18.12
N LEU A 383 9.69 -26.28 -17.93
CA LEU A 383 10.32 -25.20 -18.70
C LEU A 383 11.84 -25.24 -18.56
N ALA A 384 12.36 -25.35 -17.34
CA ALA A 384 13.79 -25.42 -17.05
C ALA A 384 14.46 -26.68 -17.65
N GLN A 385 13.84 -27.85 -17.50
CA GLN A 385 14.46 -29.13 -17.88
C GLN A 385 14.29 -29.50 -19.36
N LYS A 386 13.14 -29.16 -19.96
CA LYS A 386 12.74 -29.66 -21.28
C LYS A 386 12.67 -28.58 -22.35
N VAL A 387 12.54 -27.31 -21.96
CA VAL A 387 12.54 -26.19 -22.93
C VAL A 387 13.91 -25.53 -22.95
N THR A 388 14.35 -24.92 -21.85
CA THR A 388 15.70 -24.36 -21.73
C THR A 388 16.07 -24.13 -20.27
N GLY A 389 17.31 -24.47 -19.90
CA GLY A 389 17.88 -24.16 -18.58
C GLY A 389 17.95 -22.65 -18.31
N ARG A 390 17.78 -21.79 -19.33
CA ARG A 390 17.69 -20.34 -19.14
C ARG A 390 16.41 -19.90 -18.42
N LEU A 391 15.37 -20.74 -18.38
CA LEU A 391 14.14 -20.50 -17.60
C LEU A 391 14.25 -21.01 -16.16
N ASP A 392 15.39 -21.60 -15.78
CA ASP A 392 15.67 -21.99 -14.41
C ASP A 392 15.99 -20.76 -13.56
N LEU A 393 15.24 -20.56 -12.48
CA LEU A 393 15.40 -19.41 -11.61
C LEU A 393 16.76 -19.42 -10.88
N ALA A 394 17.26 -20.59 -10.45
CA ALA A 394 18.58 -20.67 -9.80
C ALA A 394 19.68 -20.23 -10.77
N TRP A 395 19.61 -20.71 -12.02
CA TRP A 395 20.54 -20.30 -13.06
C TRP A 395 20.47 -18.79 -13.34
N GLN A 396 19.26 -18.22 -13.52
CA GLN A 396 19.12 -16.78 -13.78
C GLN A 396 19.69 -15.95 -12.64
N LEU A 397 19.42 -16.34 -11.39
CA LEU A 397 19.92 -15.67 -10.19
C LEU A 397 21.45 -15.69 -10.11
N GLN A 398 22.13 -16.72 -10.62
CA GLN A 398 23.59 -16.74 -10.69
C GLN A 398 24.17 -15.64 -11.58
N PHE A 399 23.45 -15.20 -12.62
CA PHE A 399 23.85 -14.07 -13.47
C PHE A 399 23.41 -12.73 -12.89
N LEU A 400 22.19 -12.68 -12.36
CA LEU A 400 21.56 -11.46 -11.84
C LEU A 400 22.17 -11.00 -10.52
N CYS A 401 22.74 -11.91 -9.74
CA CYS A 401 23.38 -11.64 -8.45
C CYS A 401 24.89 -11.32 -8.55
N ARG A 402 25.47 -11.13 -9.75
CA ARG A 402 26.92 -10.85 -9.93
C ARG A 402 27.28 -9.36 -10.06
N ASP A 403 26.42 -8.54 -10.69
CA ASP A 403 26.73 -7.13 -11.03
C ASP A 403 25.65 -6.14 -10.54
N GLY A 404 25.25 -6.29 -9.28
CA GLY A 404 24.32 -5.37 -8.62
C GLY A 404 25.01 -4.50 -7.59
N LYS A 405 24.52 -3.26 -7.44
CA LYS A 405 24.69 -2.36 -6.27
C LYS A 405 24.55 -3.05 -4.89
N TRP A 406 24.03 -4.28 -4.90
CA TRP A 406 23.81 -5.19 -3.79
C TRP A 406 25.05 -5.93 -3.27
N ASP A 407 26.15 -6.05 -4.03
CA ASP A 407 27.19 -7.02 -3.66
C ASP A 407 28.40 -6.48 -2.86
N VAL A 408 28.66 -5.17 -2.76
CA VAL A 408 29.98 -4.74 -2.21
C VAL A 408 30.02 -3.51 -1.30
N LYS A 409 28.92 -3.10 -0.65
CA LYS A 409 29.03 -2.13 0.47
C LYS A 409 28.76 -2.69 1.86
N ASN A 410 28.29 -3.94 1.97
CA ASN A 410 28.00 -4.57 3.26
C ASN A 410 28.20 -6.10 3.24
N LEU A 411 29.09 -6.62 2.39
CA LEU A 411 29.40 -8.06 2.40
C LEU A 411 30.02 -8.48 3.74
N GLU A 412 30.86 -7.63 4.33
CA GLU A 412 31.42 -7.83 5.69
C GLU A 412 30.31 -7.88 6.75
N LYS A 413 29.38 -6.92 6.71
CA LYS A 413 28.21 -6.92 7.60
C LYS A 413 27.34 -8.16 7.39
N TRP A 414 27.11 -8.57 6.14
CA TRP A 414 26.36 -9.77 5.79
C TRP A 414 27.03 -11.05 6.31
N LYS A 415 28.36 -11.15 6.19
CA LYS A 415 29.17 -12.25 6.70
C LYS A 415 29.21 -12.26 8.24
N SER A 416 29.23 -11.09 8.88
CA SER A 416 29.22 -10.95 10.34
C SER A 416 27.89 -11.36 11.00
N VAL A 417 26.79 -11.34 10.24
CA VAL A 417 25.46 -11.75 10.75
C VAL A 417 25.31 -13.26 10.67
N ASN A 418 25.03 -13.88 11.82
CA ASN A 418 24.81 -15.31 11.93
C ASN A 418 23.67 -15.76 10.99
N PRO A 419 23.85 -16.78 10.12
CA PRO A 419 22.84 -17.17 9.15
C PRO A 419 21.47 -17.54 9.73
N VAL A 420 21.46 -18.30 10.82
CA VAL A 420 20.24 -18.79 11.49
C VAL A 420 20.35 -18.49 12.99
N SER A 421 19.26 -18.01 13.61
CA SER A 421 19.21 -17.76 15.05
C SER A 421 19.21 -19.05 15.86
N ARG A 422 19.36 -18.92 17.19
CA ARG A 422 18.92 -19.97 18.12
C ARG A 422 17.39 -20.09 18.10
N GLU A 423 16.86 -21.16 18.68
CA GLU A 423 15.43 -21.45 18.71
C GLU A 423 14.64 -20.37 19.47
N ILE A 424 13.55 -19.89 18.87
CA ILE A 424 12.70 -18.83 19.42
C ILE A 424 11.31 -19.40 19.75
N GLY A 425 10.95 -19.32 21.03
CA GLY A 425 9.64 -19.69 21.58
C GLY A 425 9.13 -21.09 21.23
N GLY A 426 10.02 -22.07 21.01
CA GLY A 426 9.59 -23.44 20.70
C GLY A 426 9.18 -23.68 19.24
N VAL A 427 9.13 -22.63 18.41
CA VAL A 427 8.45 -22.67 17.10
C VAL A 427 9.35 -22.19 15.97
N PHE A 428 10.16 -21.14 16.20
CA PHE A 428 10.80 -20.40 15.12
C PHE A 428 12.32 -20.43 15.15
N HIS A 429 12.91 -20.25 13.96
CA HIS A 429 14.26 -19.70 13.78
C HIS A 429 14.18 -18.47 12.88
N ALA A 430 14.81 -17.37 13.29
CA ALA A 430 15.00 -16.19 12.44
C ALA A 430 16.24 -16.40 11.56
N ILE A 431 16.04 -16.31 10.24
CA ILE A 431 17.06 -16.59 9.23
C ILE A 431 17.37 -15.28 8.48
N LYS A 432 18.62 -15.06 8.08
CA LYS A 432 18.94 -14.06 7.04
C LYS A 432 18.57 -14.63 5.66
N THR A 433 18.25 -13.79 4.68
CA THR A 433 17.86 -14.26 3.34
C THR A 433 18.93 -15.18 2.75
N LEU A 434 18.54 -16.28 2.10
CA LEU A 434 19.49 -17.15 1.40
C LEU A 434 19.98 -16.44 0.12
N ARG A 435 21.14 -16.82 -0.39
CA ARG A 435 21.65 -16.32 -1.68
C ARG A 435 22.11 -17.48 -2.54
N GLU A 436 21.71 -17.53 -3.80
CA GLU A 436 22.08 -18.64 -4.70
C GLU A 436 23.59 -18.77 -4.90
N VAL A 437 24.31 -17.64 -4.83
CA VAL A 437 25.75 -17.54 -5.09
C VAL A 437 26.62 -17.56 -3.83
N ASP A 438 26.04 -17.68 -2.64
CA ASP A 438 26.77 -17.68 -1.36
C ASP A 438 27.28 -19.10 -1.04
N ASP A 439 28.54 -19.21 -0.65
CA ASP A 439 29.24 -20.46 -0.38
C ASP A 439 28.87 -21.08 0.97
N VAL A 440 28.29 -20.29 1.88
CA VAL A 440 27.96 -20.70 3.26
C VAL A 440 26.46 -20.68 3.54
N HIS A 441 25.71 -19.75 2.93
CA HIS A 441 24.28 -19.54 3.17
C HIS A 441 23.44 -19.50 1.89
N CYS A 442 23.58 -20.54 1.08
CA CYS A 442 22.71 -20.85 -0.05
C CYS A 442 21.73 -21.99 0.26
N PRO A 443 20.68 -22.22 -0.54
CA PRO A 443 19.68 -23.26 -0.29
C PRO A 443 20.28 -24.65 -0.03
N ARG A 444 21.30 -25.04 -0.79
CA ARG A 444 21.97 -26.34 -0.65
C ARG A 444 22.63 -26.51 0.73
N GLU A 445 23.44 -25.53 1.13
CA GLU A 445 24.15 -25.58 2.41
C GLU A 445 23.18 -25.42 3.60
N PHE A 446 22.13 -24.61 3.43
CA PHE A 446 21.08 -24.45 4.42
C PHE A 446 20.33 -25.77 4.67
N VAL A 447 19.91 -26.47 3.62
CA VAL A 447 19.26 -27.78 3.75
C VAL A 447 20.18 -28.77 4.44
N ARG A 448 21.47 -28.83 4.04
CA ARG A 448 22.43 -29.76 4.66
C ARG A 448 22.58 -29.53 6.16
N ASN A 449 22.56 -28.27 6.60
CA ASN A 449 22.83 -27.90 7.99
C ASN A 449 21.57 -27.82 8.87
N TRP A 450 20.39 -27.56 8.28
CA TRP A 450 19.16 -27.24 9.02
C TRP A 450 17.92 -28.01 8.56
N GLY A 451 17.98 -28.80 7.49
CA GLY A 451 16.82 -29.47 6.90
C GLY A 451 16.17 -30.53 7.79
N ASP A 452 16.89 -31.03 8.79
CA ASP A 452 16.33 -31.94 9.79
C ASP A 452 15.45 -31.22 10.81
N ILE A 453 15.73 -29.94 11.08
CA ILE A 453 15.07 -29.13 12.12
C ILE A 453 14.01 -28.21 11.51
N ILE A 454 14.36 -27.49 10.44
CA ILE A 454 13.49 -26.50 9.79
C ILE A 454 12.81 -27.15 8.59
N ARG A 455 11.49 -27.36 8.70
CA ARG A 455 10.67 -28.02 7.66
C ARG A 455 9.81 -27.06 6.85
N ASP A 456 9.70 -25.82 7.30
CA ASP A 456 8.96 -24.76 6.61
C ASP A 456 9.74 -23.45 6.68
N VAL A 457 9.80 -22.70 5.57
CA VAL A 457 10.46 -21.39 5.48
C VAL A 457 9.46 -20.35 5.01
N ILE A 458 9.25 -19.31 5.83
CA ILE A 458 8.42 -18.15 5.52
C ILE A 458 9.31 -16.99 5.08
N ASP A 459 9.17 -16.61 3.81
CA ASP A 459 9.82 -15.44 3.22
C ASP A 459 8.91 -14.22 3.31
N ILE A 460 9.26 -13.29 4.19
CA ILE A 460 8.48 -12.08 4.42
C ILE A 460 8.94 -10.88 3.55
N SER A 461 9.91 -11.08 2.67
CA SER A 461 10.41 -10.01 1.79
C SER A 461 9.41 -9.63 0.69
N HIS A 462 9.39 -8.35 0.30
CA HIS A 462 8.52 -7.86 -0.77
C HIS A 462 8.98 -8.34 -2.15
N ASP A 463 10.29 -8.27 -2.38
CA ASP A 463 10.92 -8.64 -3.65
C ASP A 463 10.96 -10.15 -3.84
N ASN A 464 11.18 -10.60 -5.08
CA ASN A 464 11.45 -12.01 -5.34
C ASN A 464 12.73 -12.46 -4.62
N PRO A 465 12.78 -13.70 -4.11
CA PRO A 465 13.96 -14.20 -3.42
C PRO A 465 15.18 -14.19 -4.37
N VAL A 466 16.34 -13.82 -3.83
CA VAL A 466 17.64 -13.86 -4.54
C VAL A 466 18.27 -15.27 -4.56
N TYR A 467 17.43 -16.28 -4.36
CA TYR A 467 17.73 -17.70 -4.39
C TYR A 467 16.50 -18.46 -4.91
N ASN A 468 16.69 -19.68 -5.39
CA ASN A 468 15.61 -20.53 -5.87
C ASN A 468 14.96 -21.31 -4.70
N PRO A 469 13.70 -21.02 -4.34
CA PRO A 469 13.04 -21.73 -3.25
C PRO A 469 12.81 -23.22 -3.53
N ALA A 470 12.74 -23.63 -4.80
CA ALA A 470 12.57 -25.04 -5.16
C ALA A 470 13.70 -25.93 -4.65
N GLY A 471 14.91 -25.37 -4.45
CA GLY A 471 16.03 -26.09 -3.83
C GLY A 471 15.76 -26.49 -2.37
N LEU A 472 14.90 -25.75 -1.66
CA LEU A 472 14.43 -26.11 -0.31
C LEU A 472 13.36 -27.21 -0.39
N GLU A 473 12.41 -27.04 -1.31
CA GLU A 473 11.26 -27.94 -1.49
C GLU A 473 11.66 -29.34 -1.96
N ALA A 474 12.73 -29.45 -2.76
CA ALA A 474 13.26 -30.71 -3.26
C ALA A 474 13.63 -31.71 -2.15
N VAL A 475 13.90 -31.22 -0.93
CA VAL A 475 14.34 -32.03 0.22
C VAL A 475 13.31 -31.99 1.35
N GLY A 476 12.09 -31.56 1.03
CA GLY A 476 10.93 -31.59 1.92
C GLY A 476 10.78 -30.36 2.83
N ILE A 477 11.51 -29.27 2.58
CA ILE A 477 11.29 -27.99 3.27
C ILE A 477 10.28 -27.15 2.47
N LYS A 478 9.08 -26.92 2.99
CA LYS A 478 8.05 -26.13 2.31
C LYS A 478 8.38 -24.64 2.34
N TYR A 479 8.25 -23.95 1.21
CA TYR A 479 8.45 -22.50 1.12
C TYR A 479 7.13 -21.74 1.08
N HIS A 480 7.03 -20.68 1.87
CA HIS A 480 5.83 -19.85 2.00
C HIS A 480 6.19 -18.38 1.77
N LYS A 481 5.67 -17.77 0.70
CA LYS A 481 5.86 -16.34 0.42
C LYS A 481 4.79 -15.52 1.14
N PHE A 482 5.20 -14.61 2.01
CA PHE A 482 4.33 -13.71 2.78
C PHE A 482 4.83 -12.25 2.66
N PRO A 483 4.67 -11.59 1.50
CA PRO A 483 5.39 -10.37 1.21
C PRO A 483 4.91 -9.19 2.08
N THR A 484 5.84 -8.58 2.83
CA THR A 484 5.59 -7.38 3.65
C THR A 484 6.33 -6.16 3.09
N VAL A 485 5.85 -4.95 3.39
CA VAL A 485 6.51 -3.70 2.98
C VAL A 485 7.82 -3.49 3.75
N SER A 486 8.87 -3.03 3.07
CA SER A 486 10.19 -2.82 3.69
C SER A 486 10.21 -1.58 4.58
N LYS A 487 11.00 -1.64 5.67
CA LYS A 487 11.26 -0.54 6.63
C LYS A 487 10.05 -0.02 7.44
N VAL A 488 8.86 -0.55 7.24
CA VAL A 488 7.65 -0.19 8.01
C VAL A 488 7.20 -1.41 8.85
N PRO A 489 6.68 -1.23 10.07
CA PRO A 489 6.06 -2.31 10.84
C PRO A 489 4.92 -2.97 10.06
N PRO A 490 4.82 -4.32 10.07
CA PRO A 490 3.66 -5.03 9.53
C PRO A 490 2.35 -4.50 10.12
N THR A 491 1.35 -4.34 9.27
CA THR A 491 -0.01 -3.93 9.64
C THR A 491 -0.75 -5.04 10.39
N ASP A 492 -1.81 -4.70 11.13
CA ASP A 492 -2.59 -5.69 11.89
C ASP A 492 -3.18 -6.81 10.99
N VAL A 493 -3.50 -6.48 9.73
CA VAL A 493 -3.95 -7.46 8.72
C VAL A 493 -2.82 -8.42 8.34
N GLU A 494 -1.59 -7.91 8.16
CA GLU A 494 -0.41 -8.73 7.88
C GLU A 494 -0.01 -9.58 9.10
N VAL A 495 -0.13 -9.04 10.31
CA VAL A 495 0.11 -9.81 11.54
C VAL A 495 -0.88 -10.97 11.66
N LYS A 496 -2.18 -10.69 11.51
CA LYS A 496 -3.22 -11.72 11.54
C LYS A 496 -3.00 -12.77 10.45
N GLY A 497 -2.71 -12.36 9.22
CA GLY A 497 -2.42 -13.27 8.13
C GLY A 497 -1.18 -14.13 8.36
N PHE A 498 -0.14 -13.57 8.98
CA PHE A 498 1.06 -14.33 9.37
C PHE A 498 0.74 -15.35 10.46
N ILE A 499 -0.04 -14.98 11.48
CA ILE A 499 -0.44 -15.90 12.56
C ILE A 499 -1.30 -17.04 12.02
N GLU A 500 -2.28 -16.74 11.16
CA GLU A 500 -3.12 -17.75 10.50
C GLU A 500 -2.29 -18.71 9.64
N LEU A 501 -1.28 -18.20 8.92
CA LEU A 501 -0.33 -19.02 8.15
C LEU A 501 0.49 -19.93 9.07
N VAL A 502 1.04 -19.41 10.16
CA VAL A 502 1.81 -20.22 11.12
C VAL A 502 0.93 -21.27 11.78
N ASP A 503 -0.28 -20.93 12.20
CA ASP A 503 -1.21 -21.88 12.82
C ASP A 503 -1.56 -23.02 11.85
N LYS A 504 -1.76 -22.70 10.57
CA LYS A 504 -1.94 -23.71 9.51
C LYS A 504 -0.71 -24.61 9.36
N ILE A 505 0.50 -24.03 9.29
CA ILE A 505 1.75 -24.80 9.17
C ILE A 505 1.92 -25.72 10.38
N ARG A 506 1.66 -25.24 11.60
CA ARG A 506 1.76 -26.04 12.82
C ARG A 506 0.73 -27.17 12.87
N ALA A 507 -0.49 -26.94 12.39
CA ALA A 507 -1.48 -28.00 12.25
C ALA A 507 -1.01 -29.09 11.26
N GLU A 508 -0.38 -28.70 10.15
CA GLU A 508 0.23 -29.65 9.19
C GLU A 508 1.48 -30.35 9.75
N GLN A 509 2.22 -29.73 10.66
CA GLN A 509 3.39 -30.30 11.33
C GLN A 509 3.04 -31.16 12.56
N ALA A 510 1.78 -31.24 12.98
CA ALA A 510 1.37 -31.95 14.20
C ALA A 510 1.73 -33.45 14.20
N GLU A 511 1.91 -34.05 13.01
CA GLU A 511 2.35 -35.44 12.84
C GLU A 511 3.88 -35.62 12.85
N ARG A 512 4.67 -34.53 12.96
CA ARG A 512 6.14 -34.52 12.83
C ARG A 512 6.80 -33.85 14.03
N GLU A 513 7.09 -34.65 15.05
CA GLU A 513 7.69 -34.21 16.31
C GLU A 513 9.03 -33.48 16.08
N GLY A 514 9.19 -32.27 16.65
CA GLY A 514 10.44 -31.49 16.59
C GLY A 514 10.60 -30.51 15.41
N SER A 515 9.67 -30.47 14.45
CA SER A 515 9.76 -29.57 13.29
C SER A 515 9.63 -28.08 13.68
N LYS A 516 10.43 -27.21 13.06
CA LYS A 516 10.45 -25.75 13.29
C LYS A 516 10.21 -24.97 12.01
N ILE A 517 9.89 -23.68 12.17
CA ILE A 517 9.60 -22.74 11.08
C ILE A 517 10.72 -21.70 10.98
N GLY A 518 11.35 -21.61 9.82
CA GLY A 518 12.31 -20.57 9.49
C GLY A 518 11.59 -19.31 9.00
N VAL A 519 11.94 -18.12 9.48
CA VAL A 519 11.35 -16.86 8.98
C VAL A 519 12.48 -15.92 8.58
N HIS A 520 12.44 -15.38 7.36
CA HIS A 520 13.44 -14.40 6.92
C HIS A 520 12.85 -13.21 6.17
N CYS A 521 13.48 -12.06 6.41
CA CYS A 521 13.48 -10.94 5.48
C CYS A 521 14.89 -10.83 4.88
N HIS A 522 15.55 -9.67 5.00
CA HIS A 522 16.93 -9.50 4.58
C HIS A 522 17.93 -10.05 5.62
N TYR A 523 17.99 -9.48 6.83
CA TYR A 523 18.89 -9.94 7.91
C TYR A 523 18.21 -10.74 9.03
N GLY A 524 16.88 -10.85 9.01
CA GLY A 524 16.14 -11.54 10.07
C GLY A 524 16.06 -10.78 11.41
N PHE A 525 15.99 -9.43 11.38
CA PHE A 525 15.94 -8.58 12.58
C PHE A 525 14.58 -7.91 12.79
N ASN A 526 14.31 -6.75 12.19
CA ASN A 526 13.14 -5.91 12.51
C ASN A 526 11.79 -6.55 12.15
N ARG A 527 11.48 -6.69 10.84
CA ARG A 527 10.20 -7.26 10.39
C ARG A 527 10.01 -8.71 10.83
N THR A 528 11.10 -9.49 10.76
CA THR A 528 11.12 -10.88 11.21
C THR A 528 10.84 -10.98 12.70
N GLY A 529 11.51 -10.15 13.51
CA GLY A 529 11.27 -10.07 14.94
C GLY A 529 9.86 -9.61 15.27
N PHE A 530 9.33 -8.61 14.56
CA PHE A 530 7.98 -8.11 14.77
C PHE A 530 6.91 -9.20 14.63
N LEU A 531 6.93 -9.93 13.51
CA LEU A 531 5.96 -11.00 13.26
C LEU A 531 6.14 -12.19 14.21
N ILE A 532 7.39 -12.57 14.52
CA ILE A 532 7.66 -13.65 15.48
C ILE A 532 7.18 -13.25 16.88
N VAL A 533 7.53 -12.06 17.36
CA VAL A 533 7.09 -11.53 18.66
C VAL A 533 5.57 -11.48 18.74
N SER A 534 4.90 -10.97 17.70
CA SER A 534 3.43 -10.94 17.60
C SER A 534 2.82 -12.34 17.81
N TYR A 535 3.39 -13.36 17.17
CA TYR A 535 2.95 -14.75 17.36
C TYR A 535 3.22 -15.26 18.79
N LEU A 536 4.40 -14.97 19.36
CA LEU A 536 4.74 -15.40 20.73
C LEU A 536 3.76 -14.83 21.75
N VAL A 537 3.33 -13.58 21.55
CA VAL A 537 2.34 -12.94 22.41
C VAL A 537 0.97 -13.59 22.22
N GLU A 538 0.46 -13.67 20.99
CA GLU A 538 -0.91 -14.14 20.73
C GLU A 538 -1.14 -15.65 20.89
N ARG A 539 -0.08 -16.48 20.78
CA ARG A 539 -0.20 -17.94 20.75
C ARG A 539 0.66 -18.67 21.77
N CYS A 540 1.78 -18.08 22.19
CA CYS A 540 2.70 -18.72 23.13
C CYS A 540 2.62 -18.14 24.55
N GLY A 541 1.73 -17.18 24.79
CA GLY A 541 1.47 -16.63 26.13
C GLY A 541 2.60 -15.76 26.69
N TYR A 542 3.49 -15.26 25.84
CA TYR A 542 4.51 -14.30 26.25
C TYR A 542 3.88 -12.92 26.45
N THR A 543 4.42 -12.13 27.38
CA THR A 543 4.13 -10.69 27.37
C THR A 543 4.90 -10.02 26.22
N PRO A 544 4.47 -8.85 25.74
CA PRO A 544 5.17 -8.15 24.65
C PRO A 544 6.64 -7.89 24.95
N ILE A 545 6.95 -7.49 26.18
CA ILE A 545 8.32 -7.21 26.62
C ILE A 545 9.13 -8.51 26.68
N ASP A 546 8.60 -9.55 27.34
CA ASP A 546 9.29 -10.85 27.44
C ASP A 546 9.56 -11.46 26.06
N ALA A 547 8.61 -11.31 25.11
CA ALA A 547 8.77 -11.80 23.75
C ALA A 547 9.86 -11.02 22.99
N ILE A 548 9.93 -9.69 23.14
CA ILE A 548 10.97 -8.86 22.52
C ILE A 548 12.35 -9.22 23.08
N GLU A 549 12.47 -9.37 24.39
CA GLU A 549 13.72 -9.74 25.05
C GLU A 549 14.15 -11.17 24.68
N HIS A 550 13.21 -12.10 24.69
CA HIS A 550 13.47 -13.49 24.26
C HIS A 550 13.94 -13.53 22.81
N PHE A 551 13.31 -12.77 21.91
CA PHE A 551 13.76 -12.68 20.52
C PHE A 551 15.19 -12.11 20.42
N ALA A 552 15.50 -11.04 21.16
CA ALA A 552 16.82 -10.42 21.16
C ALA A 552 17.92 -11.34 21.72
N ALA A 553 17.61 -12.17 22.71
CA ALA A 553 18.53 -13.15 23.27
C ALA A 553 18.90 -14.24 22.25
N GLN A 554 17.95 -14.69 21.43
CA GLN A 554 18.16 -15.77 20.46
C GLN A 554 18.67 -15.28 19.10
N ARG A 555 18.36 -14.03 18.72
CA ARG A 555 18.85 -13.34 17.52
C ARG A 555 19.60 -12.07 17.96
N PRO A 556 20.94 -12.13 18.13
CA PRO A 556 21.74 -10.97 18.51
C PRO A 556 21.50 -9.78 17.57
N ASN A 557 21.40 -8.57 18.15
CA ASN A 557 20.86 -7.32 17.58
C ASN A 557 19.34 -7.15 17.65
N GLY A 558 18.57 -8.23 17.85
CA GLY A 558 17.11 -8.20 18.05
C GLY A 558 16.33 -7.37 17.02
N ILE A 559 15.21 -6.81 17.46
CA ILE A 559 14.54 -5.72 16.74
C ILE A 559 15.36 -4.44 17.03
N ARG A 560 15.88 -3.80 15.99
CA ARG A 560 16.78 -2.63 16.11
C ARG A 560 16.03 -1.31 16.11
N HIS A 561 15.00 -1.19 15.28
CA HIS A 561 14.26 0.06 15.13
C HIS A 561 13.23 0.21 16.25
N ALA A 562 13.27 1.35 16.95
CA ALA A 562 12.37 1.66 18.07
C ALA A 562 10.90 1.57 17.66
N HIS A 563 10.52 2.20 16.53
CA HIS A 563 9.15 2.18 16.02
C HIS A 563 8.56 0.78 15.76
N PHE A 564 9.38 -0.27 15.58
CA PHE A 564 8.89 -1.65 15.53
C PHE A 564 8.58 -2.19 16.93
N LYS A 565 9.41 -1.88 17.94
CA LYS A 565 9.16 -2.27 19.34
C LYS A 565 7.97 -1.50 19.89
N ASP A 566 7.89 -0.20 19.63
CA ASP A 566 6.83 0.67 20.12
C ASP A 566 5.48 0.22 19.56
N ARG A 567 5.43 -0.12 18.27
CA ARG A 567 4.22 -0.66 17.66
C ARG A 567 3.81 -2.02 18.26
N LEU A 568 4.74 -2.92 18.58
CA LEU A 568 4.43 -4.18 19.28
C LEU A 568 3.87 -3.92 20.68
N CYS A 569 4.49 -3.01 21.42
CA CYS A 569 4.03 -2.64 22.76
C CYS A 569 2.65 -2.00 22.72
N VAL A 570 2.39 -1.09 21.77
CA VAL A 570 1.07 -0.49 21.54
C VAL A 570 0.05 -1.55 21.15
N GLN A 571 0.37 -2.38 20.15
CA GLN A 571 -0.55 -3.39 19.61
C GLN A 571 -0.97 -4.44 20.65
N TYR A 572 -0.12 -4.75 21.62
CA TYR A 572 -0.38 -5.78 22.63
C TYR A 572 -0.44 -5.24 24.07
N SER A 573 -0.56 -3.92 24.24
CA SER A 573 -0.72 -3.26 25.55
C SER A 573 -2.00 -3.69 26.29
N ASP A 574 -3.02 -4.15 25.55
CA ASP A 574 -4.32 -4.58 26.09
C ASP A 574 -4.38 -6.08 26.49
N PHE A 575 -3.32 -6.88 26.30
CA PHE A 575 -3.36 -8.33 26.50
C PHE A 575 -3.05 -8.77 27.95
N LYS A 576 -3.84 -8.28 28.91
CA LYS A 576 -4.03 -8.94 30.23
C LYS A 576 -5.47 -8.77 30.71
N HIS A 577 -6.39 -9.57 30.15
CA HIS A 577 -7.44 -10.32 30.86
C HIS A 577 -8.49 -10.86 29.87
N ALA A 578 -8.49 -12.18 29.64
CA ALA A 578 -9.65 -13.09 29.68
C ALA A 578 -9.50 -14.29 28.74
N GLU A 579 -9.48 -15.49 29.32
CA GLU A 579 -9.60 -16.78 28.64
C GLU A 579 -11.04 -17.08 28.19
N ARG A 580 -11.14 -17.63 26.97
CA ARG A 580 -11.93 -18.80 26.52
C ARG A 580 -13.47 -18.91 26.73
N THR A 581 -14.15 -18.95 25.56
CA THR A 581 -15.30 -19.80 25.11
C THR A 581 -16.77 -19.31 25.33
N PRO A 582 -17.81 -19.81 24.59
CA PRO A 582 -18.28 -19.32 23.28
C PRO A 582 -19.83 -19.10 23.21
N LEU A 583 -20.39 -18.96 21.98
CA LEU A 583 -21.81 -19.10 21.55
C LEU A 583 -22.77 -17.89 21.70
N LEU A 584 -23.27 -17.43 20.54
CA LEU A 584 -24.69 -17.47 20.07
C LEU A 584 -24.76 -16.59 18.78
N ALA A 585 -24.80 -17.13 17.55
CA ALA A 585 -25.85 -17.90 16.86
C ALA A 585 -27.15 -17.10 16.57
N ASP A 586 -27.35 -16.84 15.27
CA ASP A 586 -28.59 -16.74 14.47
C ASP A 586 -29.88 -16.07 14.99
N ALA A 587 -30.37 -15.06 14.25
CA ALA A 587 -31.67 -15.03 13.51
C ALA A 587 -32.11 -13.57 13.15
N PRO A 588 -33.17 -13.31 12.35
CA PRO A 588 -33.31 -13.55 10.92
C PRO A 588 -33.61 -12.25 10.11
N ARG A 589 -33.43 -12.32 8.78
CA ARG A 589 -33.86 -11.27 7.83
C ARG A 589 -35.39 -11.14 7.82
N ARG A 590 -35.91 -9.91 7.96
CA ARG A 590 -37.30 -9.54 7.65
C ARG A 590 -37.37 -8.77 6.33
N ASP A 591 -38.40 -9.11 5.56
CA ASP A 591 -38.73 -8.67 4.21
C ASP A 591 -38.99 -7.16 4.12
N SER A 592 -38.34 -6.46 3.18
CA SER A 592 -38.50 -5.03 2.91
C SER A 592 -39.32 -4.81 1.63
N ARG A 593 -40.58 -5.26 1.61
CA ARG A 593 -41.52 -5.02 0.50
C ARG A 593 -42.88 -4.44 0.94
N GLU A 594 -43.00 -4.02 2.20
CA GLU A 594 -44.24 -3.47 2.75
C GLU A 594 -44.11 -2.03 3.28
N SER A 595 -42.90 -1.43 3.25
CA SER A 595 -42.66 -0.04 3.66
C SER A 595 -42.98 1.00 2.58
N ASP A 596 -42.89 0.64 1.30
CA ASP A 596 -42.92 1.65 0.22
C ASP A 596 -44.35 2.05 -0.19
N ARG A 597 -45.35 1.24 0.16
CA ARG A 597 -46.77 1.56 -0.14
C ARG A 597 -47.47 2.40 0.94
N ARG A 598 -46.92 2.46 2.15
CA ARG A 598 -47.48 3.29 3.24
C ARG A 598 -47.00 4.73 3.19
N ALA A 599 -45.80 4.97 2.66
CA ALA A 599 -45.24 6.32 2.52
C ALA A 599 -45.97 7.16 1.45
N GLU A 600 -46.50 6.53 0.39
CA GLU A 600 -47.25 7.25 -0.67
C GLU A 600 -48.70 7.58 -0.28
N GLU A 601 -49.30 6.84 0.66
CA GLU A 601 -50.66 7.10 1.15
C GLU A 601 -50.70 8.16 2.28
N GLU A 602 -49.63 8.28 3.09
CA GLU A 602 -49.52 9.31 4.15
C GLU A 602 -49.26 10.71 3.58
N ASP A 603 -48.48 10.85 2.51
CA ASP A 603 -48.15 12.16 1.91
C ASP A 603 -49.36 12.82 1.21
N ALA A 604 -50.26 12.00 0.65
CA ALA A 604 -51.49 12.47 0.02
C ALA A 604 -52.55 12.94 1.04
N ALA A 605 -52.52 12.42 2.28
CA ALA A 605 -53.44 12.79 3.36
C ALA A 605 -53.03 14.10 4.06
N LEU A 606 -51.75 14.48 4.02
CA LEU A 606 -51.21 15.67 4.70
C LEU A 606 -51.47 16.99 3.95
N HIS A 607 -51.78 16.96 2.65
CA HIS A 607 -51.85 18.16 1.82
C HIS A 607 -53.24 18.50 1.22
N ASN A 608 -54.26 17.68 1.48
CA ASN A 608 -55.67 17.92 1.14
C ASN A 608 -55.92 18.41 -0.31
N THR A 609 -55.16 17.89 -1.27
CA THR A 609 -55.27 18.23 -2.70
C THR A 609 -55.81 17.05 -3.51
N PRO A 610 -56.85 17.23 -4.34
CA PRO A 610 -57.34 16.16 -5.22
C PRO A 610 -56.35 15.89 -6.35
N LEU A 611 -56.09 14.62 -6.62
CA LEU A 611 -55.20 14.17 -7.71
C LEU A 611 -55.71 14.67 -9.08
N PRO A 612 -54.89 15.39 -9.87
CA PRO A 612 -55.34 15.92 -11.15
C PRO A 612 -55.32 14.84 -12.24
N THR A 613 -56.42 14.76 -12.97
CA THR A 613 -56.60 13.91 -14.14
C THR A 613 -55.80 14.41 -15.34
N ARG A 614 -55.11 13.47 -15.98
CA ARG A 614 -54.44 13.48 -17.29
C ARG A 614 -54.87 14.61 -18.26
N THR A 615 -53.98 15.56 -18.55
CA THR A 615 -54.11 16.46 -19.71
C THR A 615 -52.80 16.69 -20.47
N SER A 616 -52.91 16.52 -21.80
CA SER A 616 -52.09 16.89 -22.97
C SER A 616 -50.63 17.36 -22.80
N ARG A 617 -49.73 16.56 -23.40
CA ARG A 617 -48.29 16.75 -23.68
C ARG A 617 -47.88 18.06 -24.38
N THR A 618 -48.81 18.91 -24.81
CA THR A 618 -48.51 20.15 -25.54
C THR A 618 -48.24 21.35 -24.64
N ARG A 619 -48.70 21.33 -23.37
CA ARG A 619 -48.55 22.46 -22.44
C ARG A 619 -47.19 22.48 -21.75
N GLU A 620 -46.60 21.31 -21.49
CA GLU A 620 -45.26 21.18 -20.90
C GLU A 620 -44.15 21.64 -21.86
N ILE A 621 -44.28 21.36 -23.17
CA ILE A 621 -43.29 21.77 -24.17
C ILE A 621 -43.24 23.31 -24.28
N ALA A 622 -44.39 23.98 -24.22
CA ALA A 622 -44.48 25.44 -24.27
C ALA A 622 -43.90 26.11 -23.01
N LEU A 623 -44.13 25.53 -21.83
CA LEU A 623 -43.54 26.02 -20.57
C LEU A 623 -42.02 25.82 -20.54
N PHE A 624 -41.53 24.69 -21.08
CA PHE A 624 -40.10 24.42 -21.15
C PHE A 624 -39.37 25.36 -22.12
N THR A 625 -39.98 25.69 -23.27
CA THR A 625 -39.41 26.67 -24.22
C THR A 625 -39.43 28.09 -23.65
N TRP A 626 -40.48 28.47 -22.92
CA TRP A 626 -40.53 29.77 -22.26
C TRP A 626 -39.49 29.90 -21.14
N ALA A 627 -39.30 28.86 -20.33
CA ALA A 627 -38.27 28.85 -19.29
C ALA A 627 -36.85 28.95 -19.88
N LEU A 628 -36.60 28.28 -21.02
CA LEU A 628 -35.31 28.34 -21.70
C LEU A 628 -35.01 29.74 -22.25
N LEU A 629 -36.00 30.39 -22.87
CA LEU A 629 -35.87 31.77 -23.38
C LEU A 629 -35.70 32.80 -22.26
N ALA A 630 -36.43 32.64 -21.15
CA ALA A 630 -36.28 33.48 -19.97
C ALA A 630 -34.88 33.34 -19.35
N THR A 631 -34.34 32.12 -19.29
CA THR A 631 -33.00 31.85 -18.77
C THR A 631 -31.93 32.47 -19.67
N ALA A 632 -32.06 32.34 -20.99
CA ALA A 632 -31.16 32.97 -21.94
C ALA A 632 -31.19 34.51 -21.83
N ALA A 633 -32.38 35.12 -21.66
CA ALA A 633 -32.51 36.56 -21.46
C ALA A 633 -31.87 37.03 -20.14
N VAL A 634 -31.99 36.26 -19.05
CA VAL A 634 -31.33 36.56 -17.77
C VAL A 634 -29.81 36.47 -17.89
N ILE A 635 -29.28 35.49 -18.62
CA ILE A 635 -27.84 35.36 -18.87
C ILE A 635 -27.32 36.53 -19.72
N VAL A 636 -28.02 36.90 -20.79
CA VAL A 636 -27.63 38.05 -21.62
C VAL A 636 -27.69 39.35 -20.82
N LEU A 637 -28.72 39.54 -19.99
CA LEU A 637 -28.82 40.70 -19.11
C LEU A 637 -27.71 40.71 -18.04
N ALA A 638 -27.37 39.55 -17.47
CA ALA A 638 -26.25 39.42 -16.54
C ALA A 638 -24.92 39.78 -17.21
N VAL A 639 -24.68 39.30 -18.43
CA VAL A 639 -23.46 39.63 -19.19
C VAL A 639 -23.39 41.12 -19.53
N VAL A 640 -24.50 41.75 -19.94
CA VAL A 640 -24.54 43.20 -20.23
C VAL A 640 -24.36 44.04 -18.96
N VAL A 641 -24.96 43.65 -17.84
CA VAL A 641 -24.76 44.31 -16.53
C VAL A 641 -23.33 44.13 -16.03
N GLN A 642 -22.70 42.98 -16.30
CA GLN A 642 -21.32 42.68 -15.90
C GLN A 642 -20.31 43.40 -16.80
N HIS A 643 -20.62 43.63 -18.08
CA HIS A 643 -19.83 44.48 -18.97
C HIS A 643 -19.97 45.98 -18.64
N GLY A 644 -21.15 46.42 -18.19
CA GLY A 644 -21.39 47.80 -17.74
C GLY A 644 -20.74 48.15 -16.40
N LYS A 645 -20.43 47.16 -15.55
CA LYS A 645 -19.79 47.35 -14.24
C LYS A 645 -18.25 47.33 -14.26
N SER A 646 -17.62 46.96 -15.38
CA SER A 646 -16.16 46.99 -15.53
C SER A 646 -15.59 48.38 -15.90
N THR A 647 -16.38 49.45 -15.83
CA THR A 647 -15.91 50.83 -16.03
C THR A 647 -16.30 51.74 -14.87
N ASN A 648 -15.84 51.41 -13.65
CA ASN A 648 -15.60 52.38 -12.57
C ASN A 648 -14.88 51.69 -11.40
N PRO A 649 -13.62 52.03 -11.08
CA PRO A 649 -12.94 51.50 -9.91
C PRO A 649 -13.16 52.42 -8.70
N ALA A 650 -13.85 51.92 -7.67
CA ALA A 650 -13.89 52.47 -6.31
C ALA A 650 -14.45 51.36 -5.40
N TYR A 651 -13.81 50.79 -4.38
CA TYR A 651 -12.66 51.11 -3.53
C TYR A 651 -11.99 49.79 -3.10
N PRO A 652 -10.65 49.69 -2.97
CA PRO A 652 -10.03 48.70 -2.11
C PRO A 652 -9.93 49.23 -0.67
N VAL A 653 -10.34 48.42 0.30
CA VAL A 653 -9.88 48.58 1.68
C VAL A 653 -8.37 48.28 1.67
N PRO A 654 -7.49 49.20 2.11
CA PRO A 654 -6.07 48.93 2.13
C PRO A 654 -5.78 47.88 3.22
N PRO A 655 -4.85 46.94 2.99
CA PRO A 655 -4.25 46.20 4.11
C PRO A 655 -3.58 47.19 5.08
N PRO A 656 -3.39 46.84 6.36
CA PRO A 656 -2.68 47.69 7.30
C PRO A 656 -1.29 47.97 6.73
N GLN A 657 -1.04 49.20 6.29
CA GLN A 657 0.28 49.62 5.87
C GLN A 657 1.12 49.74 7.14
N VAL A 658 1.91 48.70 7.44
CA VAL A 658 3.08 48.86 8.29
C VAL A 658 3.99 49.82 7.53
N ALA A 659 4.07 51.06 8.03
CA ALA A 659 4.86 52.12 7.42
C ALA A 659 6.29 51.61 7.20
N SER A 660 6.78 51.68 5.96
CA SER A 660 8.17 51.36 5.65
C SER A 660 9.08 52.39 6.35
N LYS A 661 9.50 52.09 7.58
CA LYS A 661 10.65 52.76 8.20
C LYS A 661 11.84 52.55 7.26
N LYS A 662 12.68 53.58 7.10
CA LYS A 662 13.92 53.50 6.33
C LYS A 662 14.79 52.38 6.92
N SER A 663 14.77 51.23 6.25
CA SER A 663 15.59 50.05 6.54
C SER A 663 17.07 50.43 6.53
N ASN A 664 17.77 50.11 7.61
CA ASN A 664 19.24 50.21 7.69
C ASN A 664 19.94 48.99 7.04
N GLY A 665 19.19 48.13 6.33
CA GLY A 665 19.65 46.85 5.77
C GLY A 665 19.50 45.65 6.70
N LYS A 666 19.15 45.86 7.99
CA LYS A 666 18.92 44.79 8.98
C LYS A 666 17.55 44.15 8.79
N LYS A 667 17.52 42.82 8.66
CA LYS A 667 16.30 42.01 8.43
C LYS A 667 16.04 41.01 9.55
N ASN A 668 14.81 40.98 10.06
CA ASN A 668 14.29 39.96 10.98
C ASN A 668 13.29 39.05 10.24
N LEU A 669 13.38 37.74 10.44
CA LEU A 669 12.42 36.77 9.90
C LEU A 669 11.89 35.89 11.03
N VAL A 670 10.58 35.94 11.24
CA VAL A 670 9.88 35.04 12.16
C VAL A 670 9.10 34.03 11.33
N PHE A 671 9.47 32.76 11.45
CA PHE A 671 8.75 31.66 10.83
C PHE A 671 7.97 30.90 11.90
N MET A 672 6.65 30.83 11.79
CA MET A 672 5.83 30.09 12.74
C MET A 672 5.25 28.82 12.12
N VAL A 673 5.39 27.69 12.81
CA VAL A 673 4.86 26.39 12.37
C VAL A 673 3.70 25.99 13.28
N SER A 674 2.55 25.68 12.71
CA SER A 674 1.37 25.20 13.44
C SER A 674 1.16 23.71 13.19
N ASP A 675 2.03 22.84 13.73
CA ASP A 675 2.06 21.40 13.42
C ASP A 675 0.66 20.76 13.45
N GLY A 676 0.28 20.04 12.39
CA GLY A 676 -1.02 19.37 12.28
C GLY A 676 -2.24 20.29 12.08
N MET A 677 -2.07 21.61 11.95
CA MET A 677 -3.19 22.56 11.81
C MET A 677 -3.71 22.67 10.36
N GLY A 678 -4.86 22.03 10.10
CA GLY A 678 -5.61 22.20 8.85
C GLY A 678 -6.67 23.31 8.88
N PRO A 679 -7.33 23.60 7.74
CA PRO A 679 -8.42 24.59 7.66
C PRO A 679 -9.62 24.30 8.57
N ALA A 680 -9.87 23.01 8.86
CA ALA A 680 -10.92 22.59 9.79
C ALA A 680 -10.63 23.01 11.24
N SER A 681 -9.37 22.99 11.67
CA SER A 681 -8.94 23.41 13.01
C SER A 681 -9.29 24.88 13.28
N LEU A 682 -9.10 25.77 12.30
CA LEU A 682 -9.52 27.17 12.42
C LEU A 682 -11.03 27.33 12.53
N SER A 683 -11.78 26.58 11.74
CA SER A 683 -13.24 26.65 11.76
C SER A 683 -13.79 26.18 13.11
N LEU A 684 -13.16 25.14 13.68
CA LEU A 684 -13.43 24.63 15.02
C LEU A 684 -13.16 25.70 16.07
N THR A 685 -11.96 26.28 16.07
CA THR A 685 -11.54 27.26 17.06
C THR A 685 -12.32 28.58 16.96
N ARG A 686 -12.61 29.06 15.74
CA ARG A 686 -13.38 30.28 15.52
C ARG A 686 -14.76 30.21 16.17
N SER A 687 -15.50 29.16 15.86
CA SER A 687 -16.87 29.03 16.38
C SER A 687 -16.87 28.67 17.87
N PHE A 688 -15.87 27.91 18.34
CA PHE A 688 -15.66 27.68 19.77
C PHE A 688 -15.49 29.01 20.50
N ARG A 689 -14.54 29.85 20.08
CA ARG A 689 -14.28 31.18 20.65
C ARG A 689 -15.51 32.07 20.63
N GLN A 690 -16.21 32.13 19.50
CA GLN A 690 -17.45 32.91 19.37
C GLN A 690 -18.49 32.51 20.41
N VAL A 691 -18.70 31.21 20.63
CA VAL A 691 -19.65 30.70 21.62
C VAL A 691 -19.16 30.93 23.05
N THR A 692 -17.89 30.69 23.35
CA THR A 692 -17.37 30.81 24.72
C THR A 692 -17.21 32.24 25.20
N GLU A 693 -16.93 33.17 24.30
CA GLU A 693 -16.72 34.59 24.62
C GLU A 693 -17.96 35.46 24.31
N GLY A 694 -19.03 34.88 23.76
CA GLY A 694 -20.25 35.62 23.40
C GLY A 694 -20.04 36.64 22.27
N LEU A 695 -19.15 36.34 21.33
CA LEU A 695 -18.79 37.24 20.24
C LEU A 695 -19.78 37.16 19.08
N SER A 696 -19.74 38.19 18.22
CA SER A 696 -20.57 38.22 17.02
C SER A 696 -20.14 37.13 16.02
N VAL A 697 -21.07 36.69 15.17
CA VAL A 697 -20.81 35.72 14.09
C VAL A 697 -19.72 36.19 13.11
N GLY A 698 -19.51 37.51 13.00
CA GLY A 698 -18.46 38.10 12.16
C GLY A 698 -17.10 38.22 12.84
N ASP A 699 -16.96 37.83 14.12
CA ASP A 699 -15.65 37.84 14.78
C ASP A 699 -14.78 36.70 14.24
N THR A 700 -13.53 37.01 13.92
CA THR A 700 -12.56 36.07 13.35
C THR A 700 -11.29 36.02 14.19
N LEU A 701 -10.50 34.97 14.02
CA LEU A 701 -9.17 34.87 14.63
C LEU A 701 -8.22 35.92 14.03
N THR A 702 -7.08 36.14 14.68
CA THR A 702 -6.03 37.01 14.14
C THR A 702 -5.44 36.42 12.86
N LEU A 703 -5.23 35.10 12.85
CA LEU A 703 -4.80 34.32 11.69
C LEU A 703 -5.71 34.55 10.47
N ASP A 704 -7.04 34.59 10.66
CA ASP A 704 -8.00 34.80 9.57
C ASP A 704 -7.77 36.12 8.82
N LYS A 705 -7.29 37.15 9.52
CA LYS A 705 -7.01 38.48 8.95
C LYS A 705 -5.71 38.52 8.13
N HIS A 706 -4.88 37.49 8.29
CA HIS A 706 -3.55 37.39 7.69
C HIS A 706 -3.42 36.18 6.76
N PHE A 707 -4.55 35.57 6.37
CA PHE A 707 -4.57 34.48 5.39
C PHE A 707 -3.97 34.95 4.06
N TRP A 708 -2.96 34.22 3.60
CA TRP A 708 -2.16 34.56 2.43
C TRP A 708 -2.34 33.58 1.28
N GLY A 709 -2.61 32.31 1.61
CA GLY A 709 -2.70 31.24 0.61
C GLY A 709 -2.84 29.86 1.24
N SER A 710 -2.64 28.83 0.42
CA SER A 710 -2.58 27.44 0.86
C SER A 710 -1.27 26.80 0.42
N SER A 711 -0.78 25.83 1.19
CA SER A 711 0.41 25.05 0.90
C SER A 711 0.06 23.58 0.73
N ARG A 712 0.55 22.98 -0.35
CA ARG A 712 0.55 21.53 -0.57
C ARG A 712 1.73 20.91 0.17
N THR A 713 1.48 19.77 0.83
CA THR A 713 2.41 19.26 1.85
C THR A 713 3.04 17.92 1.54
N ARG A 714 2.62 17.21 0.48
CA ARG A 714 3.09 15.84 0.16
C ARG A 714 4.61 15.66 0.26
N SER A 715 5.08 14.49 0.66
CA SER A 715 6.50 14.16 0.58
C SER A 715 6.85 13.53 -0.77
N SER A 716 8.14 13.32 -1.03
CA SER A 716 8.61 12.56 -2.19
C SER A 716 8.25 11.07 -2.15
N SER A 717 7.93 10.54 -0.95
CA SER A 717 7.66 9.11 -0.74
C SER A 717 6.20 8.78 -0.46
N SER A 718 5.36 9.78 -0.19
CA SER A 718 3.97 9.61 0.22
C SER A 718 3.12 10.82 -0.15
N PHE A 719 1.85 10.59 -0.47
CA PHE A 719 0.86 11.68 -0.63
C PHE A 719 0.54 12.38 0.70
N VAL A 720 0.85 11.74 1.83
CA VAL A 720 0.72 12.29 3.19
C VAL A 720 2.12 12.40 3.78
N THR A 721 2.55 13.63 4.10
CA THR A 721 3.87 13.89 4.71
C THR A 721 3.85 13.59 6.20
N ASP A 722 5.02 13.33 6.78
CA ASP A 722 5.26 13.50 8.21
C ASP A 722 5.94 14.86 8.49
N SER A 723 6.05 15.23 9.76
CA SER A 723 6.66 16.49 10.20
C SER A 723 8.13 16.59 9.79
N ALA A 724 8.88 15.48 9.81
CA ALA A 724 10.29 15.47 9.40
C ALA A 724 10.46 15.90 7.92
N ALA A 725 9.68 15.31 7.01
CA ALA A 725 9.74 15.69 5.59
C ALA A 725 9.13 17.07 5.32
N GLY A 726 8.10 17.47 6.08
CA GLY A 726 7.49 18.80 6.01
C GLY A 726 8.47 19.89 6.43
N ALA A 727 9.09 19.75 7.59
CA ALA A 727 10.13 20.63 8.10
C ALA A 727 11.34 20.68 7.17
N THR A 728 11.76 19.53 6.60
CA THR A 728 12.85 19.51 5.61
C THR A 728 12.51 20.32 4.36
N ALA A 729 11.25 20.32 3.92
CA ALA A 729 10.84 21.12 2.78
C ALA A 729 10.93 22.64 3.07
N PHE A 730 10.60 23.07 4.28
CA PHE A 730 10.77 24.46 4.71
C PHE A 730 12.25 24.84 4.87
N SER A 731 13.04 23.99 5.51
CA SER A 731 14.45 24.29 5.79
C SER A 731 15.35 24.22 4.56
N CYS A 732 15.02 23.37 3.58
CA CYS A 732 15.88 23.12 2.42
C CYS A 732 15.31 23.61 1.08
N GLY A 733 14.04 24.03 1.04
CA GLY A 733 13.34 24.36 -0.22
C GLY A 733 13.22 23.16 -1.17
N LYS A 734 13.35 21.92 -0.67
CA LYS A 734 13.38 20.70 -1.48
C LYS A 734 12.56 19.60 -0.82
N LYS A 735 11.82 18.83 -1.62
CA LYS A 735 11.04 17.70 -1.12
C LYS A 735 11.95 16.61 -0.55
N SER A 736 11.52 15.99 0.54
CA SER A 736 12.18 14.84 1.15
C SER A 736 11.25 13.63 1.26
N TYR A 737 11.76 12.47 1.70
CA TYR A 737 10.95 11.29 2.02
C TYR A 737 10.53 11.31 3.49
N ASN A 738 9.45 10.62 3.87
CA ASN A 738 9.01 10.61 5.27
C ASN A 738 10.12 10.04 6.16
N THR A 739 10.20 10.55 7.40
CA THR A 739 11.22 10.30 8.42
C THR A 739 12.60 10.90 8.14
N ALA A 740 12.76 11.63 7.03
CA ALA A 740 14.01 12.27 6.71
C ALA A 740 14.08 13.64 7.36
N ILE A 741 15.16 13.88 8.10
CA ILE A 741 15.50 15.21 8.63
C ILE A 741 16.65 15.73 7.78
N SER A 742 16.42 16.84 7.09
CA SER A 742 17.41 17.51 6.28
C SER A 742 18.12 16.53 5.32
N MET A 743 17.39 15.69 4.60
CA MET A 743 17.95 14.85 3.54
C MET A 743 17.09 14.96 2.28
N LEU A 744 17.67 14.75 1.10
CA LEU A 744 16.96 14.68 -0.17
C LEU A 744 16.54 13.23 -0.49
N PRO A 745 15.62 13.01 -1.47
CA PRO A 745 15.11 11.69 -1.83
C PRO A 745 16.18 10.75 -2.40
N ASP A 746 17.31 11.30 -2.87
CA ASP A 746 18.48 10.56 -3.32
C ASP A 746 19.47 10.24 -2.19
N PHE A 747 19.06 10.44 -0.93
CA PHE A 747 19.86 10.29 0.30
C PHE A 747 21.03 11.26 0.39
N LYS A 748 21.02 12.37 -0.37
CA LYS A 748 21.97 13.47 -0.13
C LYS A 748 21.56 14.22 1.14
N PRO A 749 22.45 14.40 2.12
CA PRO A 749 22.16 15.21 3.28
C PRO A 749 22.09 16.70 2.92
N CYS A 750 21.08 17.36 3.44
CA CYS A 750 21.04 18.77 3.78
C CYS A 750 21.36 19.01 5.28
N GLY A 751 21.60 17.93 6.06
CA GLY A 751 21.83 17.88 7.51
C GLY A 751 21.54 16.47 8.06
N THR A 752 21.88 16.14 9.30
CA THR A 752 21.91 14.76 9.83
C THR A 752 21.00 14.56 11.07
N GLY A 753 20.41 13.37 11.26
CA GLY A 753 19.49 13.02 12.39
C GLY A 753 20.10 12.15 13.51
N ASP A 754 19.31 11.91 14.57
CA ASP A 754 19.56 11.30 15.91
C ASP A 754 20.64 11.95 16.80
N GLU A 755 21.59 12.64 16.19
CA GLU A 755 22.50 13.57 16.86
C GLU A 755 21.85 14.94 17.11
N ILE A 756 20.53 15.11 16.94
CA ILE A 756 19.87 16.44 16.89
C ILE A 756 20.19 17.27 18.14
N ALA A 757 19.94 16.73 19.34
CA ALA A 757 20.25 17.44 20.59
C ALA A 757 21.75 17.78 20.72
N LEU A 758 22.64 16.93 20.22
CA LEU A 758 24.09 17.16 20.19
C LEU A 758 24.46 18.21 19.12
N GLN A 759 23.83 18.18 17.94
CA GLN A 759 24.05 19.12 16.86
C GLN A 759 23.55 20.51 17.20
N GLU A 760 22.36 20.62 17.80
CA GLU A 760 21.76 21.88 18.24
C GLU A 760 22.66 22.62 19.23
N ILE A 761 23.31 21.90 20.16
CA ILE A 761 24.27 22.50 21.09
C ILE A 761 25.65 22.77 20.45
N GLY A 762 25.93 22.23 19.25
CA GLY A 762 27.14 22.50 18.49
C GLY A 762 28.15 21.35 18.34
N GLU A 763 27.79 20.11 18.69
CA GLU A 763 28.61 18.92 18.39
C GLU A 763 28.50 18.45 16.93
N GLY A 764 27.72 19.15 16.11
CA GLY A 764 27.60 18.89 14.67
C GLY A 764 28.84 19.32 13.88
N VAL A 765 28.92 18.86 12.63
CA VAL A 765 30.02 19.16 11.69
C VAL A 765 30.18 20.67 11.42
N LEU A 766 29.09 21.42 11.51
CA LEU A 766 29.08 22.87 11.33
C LEU A 766 29.39 23.65 12.62
N GLY A 767 29.58 22.96 13.76
CA GLY A 767 29.66 23.61 15.06
C GLY A 767 28.29 24.11 15.51
N ARG A 768 28.27 25.23 16.26
CA ARG A 768 27.05 25.83 16.79
C ARG A 768 26.17 26.38 15.67
N THR A 769 24.94 25.89 15.57
CA THR A 769 23.95 26.28 14.55
C THR A 769 22.77 27.07 15.12
N VAL A 770 22.61 27.09 16.44
CA VAL A 770 21.51 27.76 17.16
C VAL A 770 22.08 28.60 18.31
N ASP A 771 21.54 29.79 18.54
CA ASP A 771 21.92 30.64 19.68
C ASP A 771 20.91 30.55 20.85
N LEU A 772 19.67 30.16 20.58
CA LEU A 772 18.59 30.09 21.58
C LEU A 772 17.68 28.90 21.34
N MET A 773 17.42 28.12 22.39
CA MET A 773 16.44 27.05 22.41
C MET A 773 15.60 27.14 23.68
N LEU A 774 14.28 27.15 23.56
CA LEU A 774 13.34 27.16 24.68
C LEU A 774 12.21 26.16 24.39
N GLY A 775 12.02 25.17 25.25
CA GLY A 775 10.99 24.15 25.05
C GLY A 775 10.99 23.02 26.09
N GLY A 776 10.42 21.87 25.71
CA GLY A 776 10.44 20.62 26.47
C GLY A 776 11.57 19.67 26.03
N GLY A 777 11.37 18.37 26.24
CA GLY A 777 12.25 17.31 25.72
C GLY A 777 13.52 17.08 26.53
N ARG A 778 13.59 17.55 27.79
CA ARG A 778 14.78 17.42 28.66
C ARG A 778 15.31 16.00 28.74
N CYS A 779 14.45 14.99 28.67
CA CYS A 779 14.86 13.59 28.75
C CYS A 779 15.87 13.18 27.66
N HIS A 780 15.89 13.84 26.49
CA HIS A 780 16.85 13.57 25.41
C HIS A 780 18.24 14.18 25.65
N PHE A 781 18.37 15.08 26.63
CA PHE A 781 19.61 15.77 26.97
C PHE A 781 20.29 15.20 28.22
N LEU A 782 19.58 14.41 29.02
CA LEU A 782 20.08 13.81 30.26
C LEU A 782 20.70 12.43 30.02
N PRO A 783 21.79 12.06 30.71
CA PRO A 783 22.40 10.74 30.56
C PRO A 783 21.48 9.64 31.12
N ASN A 784 21.63 8.39 30.65
CA ASN A 784 20.82 7.24 31.07
C ASN A 784 20.87 6.93 32.59
N THR A 785 21.84 7.50 33.31
CA THR A 785 21.98 7.40 34.76
C THR A 785 21.09 8.36 35.53
N THR A 786 20.49 9.36 34.86
CA THR A 786 19.61 10.35 35.47
C THR A 786 18.15 9.93 35.35
N ALA A 787 17.41 10.01 36.46
CA ALA A 787 15.99 9.70 36.48
C ALA A 787 15.22 10.61 35.52
N GLY A 788 14.35 10.03 34.69
CA GLY A 788 13.60 10.75 33.66
C GLY A 788 14.38 10.97 32.35
N SER A 789 15.55 10.37 32.16
CA SER A 789 16.24 10.33 30.86
C SER A 789 15.53 9.38 29.87
N CYS A 790 15.56 9.76 28.59
CA CYS A 790 15.16 8.95 27.44
C CYS A 790 16.38 8.43 26.65
N ARG A 791 17.61 8.77 27.06
CA ARG A 791 18.83 8.35 26.36
C ARG A 791 19.20 6.91 26.73
N PHE A 792 19.80 6.20 25.78
CA PHE A 792 20.36 4.85 26.01
C PHE A 792 21.84 4.88 26.41
N ASP A 793 22.52 6.02 26.21
CA ASP A 793 23.92 6.25 26.55
C ASP A 793 24.07 7.13 27.81
N ASP A 794 25.27 7.20 28.35
CA ASP A 794 25.63 7.96 29.55
C ASP A 794 26.05 9.41 29.22
N VAL A 795 25.68 9.91 28.03
CA VAL A 795 26.07 11.25 27.56
C VAL A 795 25.17 12.32 28.19
N ASP A 796 25.78 13.23 28.94
CA ASP A 796 25.11 14.43 29.47
C ASP A 796 25.28 15.61 28.49
N VAL A 797 24.26 15.81 27.65
CA VAL A 797 24.24 16.88 26.64
C VAL A 797 24.14 18.24 27.33
N THR A 798 23.46 18.35 28.48
CA THR A 798 23.35 19.61 29.22
C THR A 798 24.71 20.05 29.77
N ALA A 799 25.52 19.11 30.26
CA ALA A 799 26.88 19.38 30.69
C ALA A 799 27.76 19.82 29.51
N ILE A 800 27.69 19.12 28.37
CA ILE A 800 28.44 19.49 27.17
C ILE A 800 28.04 20.90 26.69
N ALA A 801 26.75 21.22 26.65
CA ALA A 801 26.26 22.53 26.25
C ALA A 801 26.86 23.64 27.12
N ARG A 802 26.88 23.45 28.45
CA ARG A 802 27.38 24.45 29.40
C ARG A 802 28.90 24.56 29.40
N GLU A 803 29.60 23.43 29.48
CA GLU A 803 31.04 23.38 29.72
C GLU A 803 31.85 23.58 28.44
N LYS A 804 31.38 23.04 27.31
CA LYS A 804 32.09 23.10 26.03
C LYS A 804 31.60 24.25 25.15
N HIS A 805 30.29 24.49 25.10
CA HIS A 805 29.67 25.45 24.17
C HIS A 805 29.17 26.75 24.84
N GLY A 806 29.31 26.86 26.16
CA GLY A 806 29.04 28.08 26.92
C GLY A 806 27.55 28.43 27.04
N TYR A 807 26.65 27.46 26.92
CA TYR A 807 25.22 27.68 27.07
C TYR A 807 24.84 28.06 28.50
N THR A 808 24.01 29.09 28.64
CA THR A 808 23.23 29.31 29.86
C THR A 808 22.09 28.30 29.88
N TYR A 809 21.92 27.55 30.98
CA TYR A 809 20.93 26.49 31.09
C TYR A 809 19.89 26.80 32.16
N ALA A 810 18.60 26.60 31.83
CA ALA A 810 17.48 26.68 32.75
C ALA A 810 16.49 25.55 32.44
N ASP A 811 15.90 24.95 33.48
CA ASP A 811 15.07 23.76 33.29
C ASP A 811 13.81 23.71 34.17
N ASP A 812 13.47 24.85 34.77
CA ASP A 812 12.28 25.04 35.57
C ASP A 812 11.67 26.45 35.37
N ARG A 813 10.49 26.67 35.96
CA ARG A 813 9.80 27.96 35.91
C ARG A 813 10.65 29.10 36.50
N ALA A 814 11.35 28.86 37.61
CA ALA A 814 12.13 29.88 38.27
C ALA A 814 13.30 30.38 37.39
N GLY A 815 13.97 29.46 36.71
CA GLY A 815 15.00 29.75 35.73
C GLY A 815 14.46 30.50 34.51
N PHE A 816 13.26 30.15 34.04
CA PHE A 816 12.57 30.92 32.99
C PHE A 816 12.25 32.35 33.44
N ASP A 817 11.65 32.54 34.61
CA ASP A 817 11.29 33.86 35.13
C ASP A 817 12.52 34.74 35.38
N ALA A 818 13.66 34.14 35.73
CA ALA A 818 14.95 34.83 35.88
C ALA A 818 15.47 35.44 34.56
N MET A 819 15.00 34.96 33.40
CA MET A 819 15.28 35.56 32.08
C MET A 819 14.58 36.91 31.88
N ALA A 820 13.66 37.28 32.78
CA ALA A 820 12.96 38.56 32.81
C ALA A 820 12.31 38.94 31.47
N LEU A 821 11.62 37.98 30.84
CA LEU A 821 11.02 38.11 29.51
C LEU A 821 12.03 38.57 28.44
N GLY A 822 13.23 38.00 28.48
CA GLY A 822 14.30 38.22 27.51
C GLY A 822 15.23 39.38 27.85
N LYS A 823 14.92 40.18 28.88
CA LYS A 823 15.76 41.32 29.31
C LYS A 823 17.01 40.90 30.08
N ASN A 824 17.06 39.67 30.56
CA ASN A 824 18.16 39.12 31.33
C ASN A 824 18.60 37.76 30.75
N VAL A 825 19.00 37.74 29.48
CA VAL A 825 19.44 36.54 28.76
C VAL A 825 20.86 36.75 28.24
N SER A 826 21.72 35.74 28.44
CA SER A 826 23.05 35.66 27.84
C SER A 826 23.07 34.52 26.84
N LEU A 827 23.25 34.84 25.56
CA LEU A 827 23.33 33.84 24.48
C LEU A 827 24.74 33.19 24.43
N PRO A 828 24.86 31.88 24.12
CA PRO A 828 23.76 31.00 23.79
C PRO A 828 22.97 30.51 25.01
N VAL A 829 21.68 30.23 24.85
CA VAL A 829 20.78 29.80 25.95
C VAL A 829 19.98 28.54 25.60
N LEU A 830 19.85 27.65 26.58
CA LEU A 830 19.13 26.38 26.50
C LEU A 830 18.13 26.30 27.67
N GLY A 831 16.84 26.41 27.34
CA GLY A 831 15.72 26.28 28.27
C GLY A 831 14.95 24.98 28.04
N LEU A 832 15.00 24.03 28.98
CA LEU A 832 14.32 22.73 28.88
C LEU A 832 13.34 22.54 30.06
N PHE A 833 12.16 23.12 29.94
CA PHE A 833 11.21 23.30 31.05
C PHE A 833 10.29 22.10 31.32
N ALA A 834 10.28 21.10 30.44
CA ALA A 834 9.51 19.87 30.59
C ALA A 834 10.36 18.63 30.26
N THR A 835 10.08 17.52 30.94
CA THR A 835 10.80 16.25 30.73
C THR A 835 10.61 15.72 29.31
N ALA A 836 9.36 15.68 28.85
CA ALA A 836 8.96 15.42 27.47
C ALA A 836 8.27 16.70 26.96
N ASP A 837 7.08 16.61 26.41
CA ASP A 837 6.32 17.77 25.96
C ASP A 837 5.89 18.68 27.11
N VAL A 838 5.74 19.98 26.82
CA VAL A 838 4.97 20.88 27.68
C VAL A 838 3.50 20.43 27.65
N PRO A 839 2.79 20.38 28.79
CA PRO A 839 1.39 19.95 28.82
C PRO A 839 0.51 20.78 27.88
N PHE A 840 -0.61 20.18 27.42
CA PHE A 840 -1.59 20.91 26.61
C PHE A 840 -2.07 22.19 27.31
N GLU A 841 -2.34 23.26 26.57
CA GLU A 841 -2.76 24.56 27.08
C GLU A 841 -3.99 24.48 28.00
N ILE A 842 -4.90 23.55 27.72
CA ILE A 842 -6.07 23.30 28.59
C ILE A 842 -5.67 22.93 30.03
N ASP A 843 -4.57 22.20 30.19
CA ASP A 843 -4.01 21.76 31.47
C ASP A 843 -2.95 22.73 31.97
N ARG A 844 -2.00 23.13 31.11
CA ARG A 844 -0.86 24.01 31.41
C ARG A 844 -1.27 25.33 32.01
N ARG A 845 -2.41 25.92 31.62
CA ARG A 845 -2.92 27.14 32.24
C ARG A 845 -3.21 27.00 33.75
N ASN A 846 -3.42 25.79 34.23
CA ASN A 846 -3.57 25.46 35.66
C ASN A 846 -2.23 25.03 36.31
N MET A 847 -1.15 25.03 35.54
CA MET A 847 0.23 24.68 35.92
C MET A 847 1.19 25.79 35.48
N ALA A 848 0.71 27.04 35.43
CA ALA A 848 1.51 28.17 34.95
C ALA A 848 2.72 28.44 35.86
N ASP A 849 2.65 28.08 37.14
CA ASP A 849 3.76 28.09 38.09
C ASP A 849 4.83 27.03 37.82
N LEU A 850 4.57 26.08 36.93
CA LEU A 850 5.51 25.02 36.55
C LEU A 850 6.02 25.19 35.11
N TYR A 851 5.14 25.60 34.18
CA TYR A 851 5.45 25.61 32.75
C TYR A 851 5.15 26.96 32.10
N PRO A 852 6.11 27.56 31.35
CA PRO A 852 5.85 28.73 30.54
C PRO A 852 4.95 28.39 29.35
N SER A 853 4.13 29.35 28.92
CA SER A 853 3.32 29.28 27.70
C SER A 853 4.15 29.53 26.43
N LEU A 854 3.63 29.14 25.27
CA LEU A 854 4.24 29.43 23.98
C LEU A 854 4.44 30.94 23.78
N SER A 855 3.44 31.76 24.15
CA SER A 855 3.53 33.22 24.05
C SER A 855 4.59 33.82 25.01
N GLU A 856 4.74 33.29 26.22
CA GLU A 856 5.82 33.70 27.14
C GLU A 856 7.20 33.37 26.57
N MET A 857 7.39 32.15 26.05
CA MET A 857 8.66 31.72 25.45
C MET A 857 8.99 32.53 24.19
N ALA A 858 8.02 32.72 23.30
CA ALA A 858 8.18 33.52 22.09
C ALA A 858 8.58 34.98 22.41
N LEU A 859 7.90 35.63 23.35
CA LEU A 859 8.23 37.00 23.75
C LEU A 859 9.64 37.09 24.35
N THR A 860 10.00 36.11 25.19
CA THR A 860 11.32 36.03 25.82
C THR A 860 12.42 35.90 24.75
N ALA A 861 12.24 35.00 23.78
CA ALA A 861 13.18 34.78 22.69
C ALA A 861 13.32 36.02 21.79
N LEU A 862 12.20 36.60 21.35
CA LEU A 862 12.20 37.79 20.49
C LEU A 862 12.88 38.99 21.18
N THR A 863 12.59 39.20 22.46
CA THR A 863 13.20 40.29 23.24
C THR A 863 14.71 40.09 23.40
N ALA A 864 15.14 38.85 23.68
CA ALA A 864 16.57 38.53 23.80
C ALA A 864 17.32 38.69 22.47
N LEU A 865 16.74 38.25 21.36
CA LEU A 865 17.32 38.37 20.02
C LEU A 865 17.36 39.82 19.53
N GLU A 866 16.33 40.63 19.81
CA GLU A 866 16.33 42.05 19.48
C GLU A 866 17.45 42.80 20.24
N GLU A 867 17.59 42.53 21.54
CA GLU A 867 18.66 43.12 22.36
C GLU A 867 20.05 42.67 21.89
N ALA A 868 20.22 41.37 21.61
CA ALA A 868 21.49 40.81 21.14
C ALA A 868 21.92 41.37 19.78
N THR A 869 20.97 41.70 18.92
CA THR A 869 21.24 42.22 17.57
C THR A 869 21.18 43.75 17.49
N LYS A 870 20.89 44.47 18.57
CA LYS A 870 20.63 45.92 18.54
C LYS A 870 21.76 46.73 17.90
N ASP A 871 23.01 46.33 18.15
CA ASP A 871 24.24 46.98 17.65
C ASP A 871 24.87 46.22 16.47
N SER A 872 24.16 45.24 15.89
CA SER A 872 24.60 44.45 14.74
C SER A 872 24.02 44.98 13.41
N ASP A 873 24.75 44.76 12.33
CA ASP A 873 24.26 44.93 10.95
C ASP A 873 23.34 43.78 10.50
N LYS A 874 23.28 42.69 11.28
CA LYS A 874 22.43 41.52 11.04
C LYS A 874 21.29 41.45 12.04
N GLY A 875 20.12 41.02 11.57
CA GLY A 875 18.97 40.72 12.42
C GLY A 875 18.99 39.26 12.86
N PHE A 876 17.82 38.68 13.05
CA PHE A 876 17.68 37.28 13.46
C PHE A 876 16.69 36.51 12.59
N PHE A 877 16.87 35.19 12.59
CA PHE A 877 15.87 34.21 12.19
C PHE A 877 15.42 33.44 13.42
N ILE A 878 14.11 33.26 13.59
CA ILE A 878 13.54 32.41 14.65
C ILE A 878 12.41 31.57 14.08
N MET A 879 12.41 30.29 14.48
CA MET A 879 11.30 29.37 14.26
C MET A 879 10.51 29.22 15.58
N ILE A 880 9.19 29.36 15.52
CA ILE A 880 8.29 29.20 16.67
C ILE A 880 7.23 28.17 16.31
N GLU A 881 7.15 27.08 17.06
CA GLU A 881 6.27 25.96 16.76
C GLU A 881 5.15 25.80 17.80
N GLY A 882 3.91 25.63 17.33
CA GLY A 882 2.78 25.16 18.12
C GLY A 882 2.57 23.66 17.91
N SER A 883 3.44 22.82 18.47
CA SER A 883 3.50 21.37 18.15
C SER A 883 2.33 20.56 18.69
N ARG A 884 1.74 20.98 19.81
CA ARG A 884 0.67 20.22 20.48
C ARG A 884 -0.66 20.22 19.74
N ILE A 885 -0.83 21.03 18.68
CA ILE A 885 -2.03 20.96 17.81
C ILE A 885 -2.09 19.59 17.12
N ASP A 886 -0.97 19.11 16.61
CA ASP A 886 -0.82 17.79 16.00
C ASP A 886 -1.11 16.65 16.98
N HIS A 887 -0.48 16.71 18.17
CA HIS A 887 -0.68 15.68 19.20
C HIS A 887 -2.15 15.57 19.63
N ALA A 888 -2.85 16.70 19.76
CA ALA A 888 -4.29 16.70 20.03
C ALA A 888 -5.10 16.07 18.87
N GLY A 889 -4.66 16.31 17.62
CA GLY A 889 -5.19 15.66 16.43
C GLY A 889 -4.96 14.14 16.42
N HIS A 890 -3.76 13.67 16.74
CA HIS A 890 -3.45 12.23 16.84
C HIS A 890 -4.32 11.53 17.90
N VAL A 891 -4.59 12.20 19.02
CA VAL A 891 -5.47 11.68 20.08
C VAL A 891 -6.95 11.73 19.69
N ASN A 892 -7.32 12.59 18.74
CA ASN A 892 -8.68 13.02 18.41
C ASN A 892 -9.36 13.80 19.56
N ASP A 893 -8.59 14.64 20.28
CA ASP A 893 -9.08 15.46 21.40
C ASP A 893 -9.43 16.90 20.93
N PRO A 894 -10.71 17.18 20.60
CA PRO A 894 -11.11 18.50 20.15
C PRO A 894 -11.07 19.55 21.27
N ALA A 895 -11.11 19.17 22.55
CA ALA A 895 -11.10 20.11 23.66
C ALA A 895 -9.69 20.65 23.91
N ALA A 896 -8.68 19.79 23.79
CA ALA A 896 -7.27 20.22 23.79
C ALA A 896 -6.96 21.04 22.54
N GLN A 897 -7.30 20.53 21.34
CA GLN A 897 -6.89 21.14 20.07
C GLN A 897 -7.33 22.61 19.92
N VAL A 898 -8.60 22.95 20.24
CA VAL A 898 -9.06 24.35 20.11
C VAL A 898 -8.29 25.32 21.01
N ARG A 899 -7.81 24.85 22.17
CA ARG A 899 -7.07 25.70 23.12
C ARG A 899 -5.60 25.86 22.70
N GLU A 900 -5.02 24.84 22.07
CA GLU A 900 -3.72 24.97 21.39
C GLU A 900 -3.75 26.01 20.28
N VAL A 901 -4.78 25.95 19.41
CA VAL A 901 -4.92 26.94 18.32
C VAL A 901 -5.16 28.36 18.86
N LEU A 902 -5.86 28.52 19.98
CA LEU A 902 -6.03 29.84 20.63
C LEU A 902 -4.71 30.40 21.16
N GLU A 903 -3.89 29.59 21.82
CA GLU A 903 -2.57 30.04 22.30
C GLU A 903 -1.62 30.32 21.13
N TYR A 904 -1.73 29.56 20.03
CA TYR A 904 -1.00 29.85 18.80
C TYR A 904 -1.46 31.17 18.14
N ASP A 905 -2.77 31.43 18.04
CA ASP A 905 -3.31 32.71 17.51
C ASP A 905 -2.88 33.91 18.37
N LYS A 906 -2.87 33.73 19.70
CA LYS A 906 -2.36 34.75 20.65
C LYS A 906 -0.86 34.99 20.44
N THR A 907 -0.08 33.94 20.24
CA THR A 907 1.36 34.06 19.93
C THR A 907 1.58 34.76 18.60
N PHE A 908 0.78 34.44 17.57
CA PHE A 908 0.82 35.09 16.27
C PHE A 908 0.55 36.60 16.38
N GLN A 909 -0.47 37.01 17.13
CA GLN A 909 -0.73 38.43 17.42
C GLN A 909 0.43 39.09 18.16
N LEU A 910 1.03 38.41 19.14
CA LEU A 910 2.18 38.92 19.89
C LEU A 910 3.39 39.19 18.96
N VAL A 911 3.66 38.29 18.03
CA VAL A 911 4.73 38.45 17.04
C VAL A 911 4.46 39.65 16.13
N LEU A 912 3.22 39.80 15.63
CA LEU A 912 2.84 40.97 14.84
C LEU A 912 3.07 42.28 15.62
N ASP A 913 2.66 42.31 16.89
CA ASP A 913 2.84 43.47 17.77
C ASP A 913 4.32 43.77 18.03
N PHE A 914 5.15 42.74 18.11
CA PHE A 914 6.60 42.86 18.25
C PHE A 914 7.22 43.46 16.98
N LEU A 915 6.92 42.89 15.80
CA LEU A 915 7.44 43.37 14.51
C LEU A 915 7.02 44.81 14.21
N ALA A 916 5.80 45.19 14.58
CA ALA A 916 5.32 46.56 14.44
C ALA A 916 6.08 47.59 15.29
N LYS A 917 6.73 47.15 16.39
CA LYS A 917 7.50 48.00 17.30
C LYS A 917 9.00 47.99 17.00
N SER A 918 9.53 46.96 16.33
CA SER A 918 10.95 46.88 15.99
C SER A 918 11.36 48.01 15.04
N ASP A 919 12.64 48.38 15.10
CA ASP A 919 13.27 49.32 14.16
C ASP A 919 13.88 48.62 12.94
N ALA A 920 14.06 47.29 13.00
CA ALA A 920 14.51 46.48 11.88
C ALA A 920 13.35 46.12 10.93
N GLU A 921 13.66 45.89 9.66
CA GLU A 921 12.69 45.38 8.70
C GLU A 921 12.35 43.93 9.03
N GLY A 922 11.08 43.62 9.25
CA GLY A 922 10.67 42.32 9.78
C GLY A 922 9.47 41.73 9.03
N VAL A 923 9.51 40.42 8.77
CA VAL A 923 8.39 39.67 8.20
C VAL A 923 8.05 38.46 9.05
N LEU A 924 6.75 38.22 9.21
CA LEU A 924 6.19 37.00 9.76
C LEU A 924 5.61 36.16 8.61
N VAL A 925 6.00 34.89 8.55
CA VAL A 925 5.35 33.86 7.73
C VAL A 925 4.96 32.70 8.62
N ALA A 926 3.74 32.20 8.48
CA ALA A 926 3.29 31.03 9.21
C ALA A 926 2.60 30.01 8.30
N THR A 927 2.79 28.73 8.56
CA THR A 927 2.10 27.63 7.87
C THR A 927 2.07 26.39 8.77
N SER A 928 1.28 25.39 8.40
CA SER A 928 1.43 24.05 8.93
C SER A 928 2.35 23.21 8.04
N ASP A 929 2.92 22.14 8.59
CA ASP A 929 3.60 21.07 7.87
C ASP A 929 2.61 20.03 7.29
N HIS A 930 1.50 19.76 7.98
CA HIS A 930 0.37 18.93 7.54
C HIS A 930 -0.93 19.22 8.31
N GLU A 931 -2.02 18.51 7.97
CA GLU A 931 -3.22 18.40 8.80
C GLU A 931 -3.21 17.06 9.54
N THR A 932 -3.75 17.02 10.76
CA THR A 932 -3.79 15.80 11.58
C THR A 932 -5.18 15.44 12.08
N GLY A 933 -5.50 14.14 11.97
CA GLY A 933 -6.76 13.53 12.42
C GLY A 933 -7.86 13.48 11.35
N GLY A 934 -7.69 14.22 10.24
CA GLY A 934 -8.72 14.40 9.22
C GLY A 934 -10.02 14.91 9.83
N LEU A 935 -9.87 16.02 10.55
CA LEU A 935 -10.90 16.66 11.36
C LEU A 935 -12.06 17.16 10.49
N ALA A 936 -13.27 16.82 10.90
CA ALA A 936 -14.50 17.34 10.33
C ALA A 936 -15.41 17.86 11.45
N LEU A 937 -15.95 19.07 11.27
CA LEU A 937 -17.03 19.60 12.12
C LEU A 937 -18.39 19.01 11.72
N ALA A 938 -18.40 17.69 11.55
CA ALA A 938 -19.55 16.91 11.17
C ALA A 938 -19.33 15.46 11.57
N LEU A 939 -20.29 14.87 12.28
CA LEU A 939 -20.32 13.45 12.57
C LEU A 939 -21.75 12.92 12.50
N GLN A 940 -21.97 11.94 11.64
CA GLN A 940 -23.22 11.20 11.55
C GLN A 940 -23.03 9.82 12.20
N ALA A 941 -23.84 9.51 13.21
CA ALA A 941 -23.81 8.18 13.81
C ALA A 941 -24.53 7.17 12.88
N PRO A 942 -24.10 5.89 12.85
CA PRO A 942 -24.76 4.87 12.05
C PRO A 942 -26.25 4.76 12.37
N GLY A 943 -27.12 4.85 11.36
CA GLY A 943 -28.56 4.75 11.50
C GLY A 943 -29.29 6.06 11.82
N GLU A 944 -28.58 7.17 12.05
CA GLU A 944 -29.19 8.50 12.15
C GLU A 944 -29.35 9.14 10.76
N LEU A 945 -30.37 9.99 10.58
CA LEU A 945 -30.50 10.86 9.41
C LEU A 945 -29.37 11.91 9.40
N PRO A 946 -28.98 12.47 8.24
CA PRO A 946 -28.01 13.56 8.19
C PRO A 946 -28.49 14.76 9.01
N VAL A 947 -27.74 15.10 10.07
CA VAL A 947 -28.00 16.28 10.90
C VAL A 947 -26.88 17.30 10.65
N TYR A 948 -27.27 18.55 10.40
CA TYR A 948 -26.36 19.65 10.06
C TYR A 948 -26.01 20.44 11.33
N ASN A 949 -25.39 19.79 12.31
CA ASN A 949 -25.06 20.38 13.59
C ASN A 949 -23.68 19.97 14.10
N TRP A 950 -23.07 20.88 14.85
CA TRP A 950 -22.00 20.58 15.80
C TRP A 950 -22.12 21.51 17.01
N HIS A 951 -21.54 21.12 18.15
CA HIS A 951 -21.83 21.74 19.44
C HIS A 951 -20.55 22.23 20.16
N PRO A 952 -20.10 23.47 19.90
CA PRO A 952 -18.89 24.02 20.50
C PRO A 952 -18.96 24.10 22.03
N SER A 953 -20.16 24.28 22.60
CA SER A 953 -20.38 24.32 24.06
C SER A 953 -19.98 23.04 24.77
N VAL A 954 -19.88 21.90 24.08
CA VAL A 954 -19.42 20.64 24.68
C VAL A 954 -17.93 20.74 25.04
N LEU A 955 -17.12 21.29 24.14
CA LEU A 955 -15.67 21.50 24.35
C LEU A 955 -15.42 22.53 25.46
N ALA A 956 -16.34 23.49 25.63
CA ALA A 956 -16.24 24.54 26.62
C ALA A 956 -16.35 24.02 28.06
N LYS A 957 -17.09 22.92 28.25
CA LYS A 957 -17.30 22.29 29.55
C LYS A 957 -16.10 21.48 30.01
N ALA A 958 -15.30 20.96 29.08
CA ALA A 958 -14.07 20.24 29.41
C ALA A 958 -13.04 21.21 30.02
N ASN A 959 -12.48 20.84 31.17
CA ASN A 959 -11.47 21.62 31.89
C ASN A 959 -10.08 20.96 31.94
N ALA A 960 -9.95 19.75 31.37
CA ALA A 960 -8.74 18.96 31.30
C ALA A 960 -8.65 18.22 29.96
N SER A 961 -7.44 17.96 29.47
CA SER A 961 -7.23 17.13 28.28
C SER A 961 -7.47 15.65 28.57
N SER A 962 -7.72 14.87 27.52
CA SER A 962 -7.85 13.42 27.62
C SER A 962 -6.55 12.76 28.09
N GLU A 963 -5.39 13.34 27.77
CA GLU A 963 -4.08 12.87 28.22
C GLU A 963 -3.93 13.02 29.74
N TYR A 964 -4.25 14.20 30.27
CA TYR A 964 -4.20 14.43 31.71
C TYR A 964 -5.22 13.60 32.47
N LEU A 965 -6.43 13.39 31.93
CA LEU A 965 -7.44 12.52 32.53
C LEU A 965 -7.00 11.05 32.58
N ALA A 966 -6.35 10.55 31.52
CA ALA A 966 -5.80 9.20 31.51
C ALA A 966 -4.68 9.05 32.56
N HIS A 967 -3.83 10.06 32.71
CA HIS A 967 -2.80 10.08 33.75
C HIS A 967 -3.41 10.00 35.16
N LEU A 968 -4.41 10.84 35.46
CA LEU A 968 -5.10 10.83 36.76
C LEU A 968 -5.78 9.49 37.05
N LEU A 969 -6.35 8.84 36.03
CA LEU A 969 -6.95 7.51 36.19
C LEU A 969 -5.90 6.47 36.57
N LEU A 970 -4.77 6.43 35.86
CA LEU A 970 -3.70 5.47 36.13
C LEU A 970 -3.06 5.72 37.51
N GLU A 971 -2.89 6.99 37.90
CA GLU A 971 -2.39 7.36 39.23
C GLU A 971 -3.35 6.93 40.35
N HIS A 972 -4.65 7.16 40.18
CA HIS A 972 -5.66 6.73 41.15
C HIS A 972 -5.68 5.21 41.30
N ILE A 973 -5.62 4.46 40.19
CA ILE A 973 -5.55 2.99 40.22
C ILE A 973 -4.29 2.51 40.94
N ALA A 974 -3.15 3.18 40.72
CA ALA A 974 -1.89 2.82 41.37
C ALA A 974 -1.90 3.07 42.89
N THR A 975 -2.65 4.07 43.35
CA THR A 975 -2.69 4.50 44.76
C THR A 975 -3.83 3.89 45.57
N SER A 976 -4.95 3.53 44.94
CA SER A 976 -6.16 3.00 45.59
C SER A 976 -6.19 1.47 45.65
N GLN A 977 -5.22 0.86 46.33
CA GLN A 977 -5.16 -0.61 46.47
C GLN A 977 -6.35 -1.15 47.30
N GLY A 978 -7.17 -2.00 46.68
CA GLY A 978 -8.31 -2.66 47.34
C GLY A 978 -9.67 -2.01 47.07
N GLU A 979 -9.73 -0.96 46.26
CA GLU A 979 -10.98 -0.39 45.75
C GLU A 979 -11.72 -1.42 44.87
N THR A 980 -13.04 -1.51 45.05
CA THR A 980 -13.89 -2.37 44.22
C THR A 980 -14.12 -1.74 42.84
N GLU A 981 -14.45 -2.57 41.84
CA GLU A 981 -14.74 -2.07 40.50
C GLU A 981 -15.91 -1.07 40.47
N ASP A 982 -16.90 -1.23 41.36
CA ASP A 982 -18.01 -0.29 41.52
C ASP A 982 -17.57 1.08 42.04
N GLU A 983 -16.66 1.09 43.02
CA GLU A 983 -16.09 2.33 43.58
C GLU A 983 -15.25 3.06 42.52
N LEU A 984 -14.40 2.34 41.78
CA LEU A 984 -13.63 2.90 40.67
C LEU A 984 -14.54 3.50 39.59
N ARG A 985 -15.59 2.78 39.16
CA ARG A 985 -16.57 3.31 38.19
C ARG A 985 -17.28 4.55 38.71
N HIS A 986 -17.62 4.58 40.00
CA HIS A 986 -18.25 5.73 40.63
C HIS A 986 -17.33 6.95 40.61
N TRP A 987 -16.05 6.76 40.95
CA TRP A 987 -15.03 7.80 40.91
C TRP A 987 -14.80 8.31 39.47
N ILE A 988 -14.61 7.41 38.49
CA ILE A 988 -14.48 7.79 37.07
C ILE A 988 -15.67 8.65 36.63
N LYS A 989 -16.90 8.22 36.93
CA LYS A 989 -18.12 8.90 36.52
C LYS A 989 -18.24 10.30 37.13
N ASN A 990 -17.92 10.46 38.41
CA ASN A 990 -18.14 11.72 39.12
C ASN A 990 -16.95 12.68 39.00
N ASP A 991 -15.73 12.19 39.20
CA ASP A 991 -14.54 13.04 39.26
C ASP A 991 -13.99 13.34 37.86
N LEU A 992 -13.82 12.33 37.02
CA LEU A 992 -13.24 12.52 35.68
C LEU A 992 -14.29 12.97 34.66
N VAL A 993 -15.38 12.21 34.51
CA VAL A 993 -16.35 12.45 33.43
C VAL A 993 -17.27 13.64 33.72
N ARG A 994 -17.89 13.69 34.91
CA ARG A 994 -18.73 14.83 35.29
C ARG A 994 -17.91 16.03 35.75
N GLY A 995 -16.94 15.82 36.62
CA GLY A 995 -16.15 16.87 37.25
C GLY A 995 -15.19 17.58 36.32
N ARG A 996 -14.62 16.86 35.34
CA ARG A 996 -13.59 17.42 34.44
C ARG A 996 -14.00 17.54 32.98
N LEU A 997 -14.68 16.55 32.40
CA LEU A 997 -15.23 16.68 31.03
C LEU A 997 -16.56 17.46 30.98
N GLY A 998 -17.26 17.60 32.11
CA GLY A 998 -18.58 18.24 32.17
C GLY A 998 -19.67 17.44 31.43
N ILE A 999 -19.48 16.12 31.33
CA ILE A 999 -20.42 15.19 30.70
C ILE A 999 -21.31 14.59 31.78
N HIS A 1000 -22.60 14.95 31.77
CA HIS A 1000 -23.55 14.48 32.79
C HIS A 1000 -24.37 13.26 32.36
N ASP A 1001 -24.40 12.98 31.06
CA ASP A 1001 -25.16 11.95 30.37
C ASP A 1001 -24.26 10.81 29.84
N ALA A 1002 -23.17 10.52 30.54
CA ALA A 1002 -22.31 9.39 30.22
C ALA A 1002 -23.06 8.06 30.32
N LEU A 1003 -22.93 7.23 29.29
CA LEU A 1003 -23.51 5.89 29.25
C LEU A 1003 -22.67 4.96 30.13
N GLU A 1004 -23.32 3.96 30.75
CA GLU A 1004 -22.61 2.97 31.57
C GLU A 1004 -21.54 2.21 30.76
N VAL A 1005 -21.76 1.99 29.46
CA VAL A 1005 -20.75 1.39 28.58
C VAL A 1005 -19.51 2.27 28.41
N GLU A 1006 -19.64 3.60 28.43
CA GLU A 1006 -18.51 4.53 28.36
C GLU A 1006 -17.70 4.48 29.67
N ILE A 1007 -18.39 4.44 30.82
CA ILE A 1007 -17.74 4.33 32.15
C ILE A 1007 -17.05 2.97 32.31
N ASN A 1008 -17.72 1.89 31.89
CA ASN A 1008 -17.15 0.54 31.95
C ASN A 1008 -15.92 0.43 31.05
N ALA A 1009 -15.93 1.02 29.85
CA ALA A 1009 -14.77 1.00 28.97
C ALA A 1009 -13.53 1.66 29.62
N LEU A 1010 -13.74 2.78 30.34
CA LEU A 1010 -12.66 3.47 31.07
C LEU A 1010 -12.13 2.63 32.24
N ALA A 1011 -13.01 1.97 32.99
CA ALA A 1011 -12.61 1.13 34.13
C ALA A 1011 -11.92 -0.17 33.69
N SER A 1012 -12.43 -0.82 32.64
CA SER A 1012 -11.93 -2.11 32.17
C SER A 1012 -10.68 -2.01 31.29
N ASN A 1013 -10.47 -0.89 30.59
CA ASN A 1013 -9.25 -0.64 29.83
C ASN A 1013 -8.68 0.77 30.09
N PRO A 1014 -8.00 0.98 31.24
CA PRO A 1014 -7.37 2.26 31.56
C PRO A 1014 -6.28 2.67 30.56
N ALA A 1015 -5.62 1.72 29.88
CA ALA A 1015 -4.58 2.02 28.89
C ALA A 1015 -5.14 2.73 27.65
N ALA A 1016 -6.38 2.41 27.25
CA ALA A 1016 -7.08 3.08 26.15
C ALA A 1016 -7.89 4.32 26.58
N ALA A 1017 -7.80 4.75 27.84
CA ALA A 1017 -8.66 5.79 28.41
C ALA A 1017 -8.52 7.14 27.68
N ILE A 1018 -7.32 7.46 27.19
CA ILE A 1018 -7.06 8.71 26.45
C ILE A 1018 -7.99 8.85 25.23
N HIS A 1019 -8.11 7.82 24.40
CA HIS A 1019 -9.00 7.86 23.23
C HIS A 1019 -10.47 7.73 23.62
N ALA A 1020 -10.77 7.03 24.72
CA ALA A 1020 -12.14 6.93 25.23
C ALA A 1020 -12.67 8.31 25.68
N PHE A 1021 -11.91 9.06 26.47
CA PHE A 1021 -12.27 10.42 26.88
C PHE A 1021 -12.45 11.35 25.66
N ALA A 1022 -11.49 11.34 24.73
CA ALA A 1022 -11.55 12.14 23.51
C ALA A 1022 -12.79 11.82 22.66
N ARG A 1023 -13.14 10.54 22.55
CA ARG A 1023 -14.35 10.07 21.85
C ARG A 1023 -15.64 10.53 22.55
N MET A 1024 -15.70 10.49 23.88
CA MET A 1024 -16.87 10.94 24.64
C MET A 1024 -17.21 12.41 24.35
N VAL A 1025 -16.17 13.26 24.23
CA VAL A 1025 -16.30 14.68 23.85
C VAL A 1025 -16.71 14.80 22.38
N SER A 1026 -16.00 14.14 21.47
CA SER A 1026 -16.23 14.22 20.02
C SER A 1026 -17.65 13.80 19.62
N LEU A 1027 -18.17 12.71 20.19
CA LEU A 1027 -19.53 12.23 19.91
C LEU A 1027 -20.60 13.26 20.29
N ARG A 1028 -20.47 13.86 21.48
CA ARG A 1028 -21.41 14.87 21.98
C ARG A 1028 -21.27 16.20 21.23
N ALA A 1029 -20.06 16.54 20.81
CA ALA A 1029 -19.78 17.73 20.00
C ALA A 1029 -20.19 17.57 18.52
N ARG A 1030 -20.49 16.35 18.07
CA ARG A 1030 -20.70 15.98 16.65
C ARG A 1030 -19.50 16.32 15.76
N ILE A 1031 -18.31 16.01 16.27
CA ILE A 1031 -17.03 16.17 15.57
C ILE A 1031 -16.57 14.81 15.08
N GLY A 1032 -16.20 14.74 13.79
CA GLY A 1032 -15.69 13.55 13.13
C GLY A 1032 -14.18 13.61 12.96
N TRP A 1033 -13.56 12.43 13.03
CA TRP A 1033 -12.15 12.20 12.80
C TRP A 1033 -12.04 10.99 11.88
N SER A 1034 -11.20 11.05 10.86
CA SER A 1034 -11.07 9.97 9.86
C SER A 1034 -9.84 9.10 10.08
N THR A 1035 -8.90 9.55 10.90
CA THR A 1035 -7.64 8.86 11.18
C THR A 1035 -7.09 9.29 12.55
N HIS A 1036 -6.13 8.53 13.07
CA HIS A 1036 -5.24 8.96 14.16
C HIS A 1036 -3.87 9.37 13.60
N GLY A 1037 -3.76 9.61 12.30
CA GLY A 1037 -2.53 10.05 11.62
C GLY A 1037 -2.75 11.35 10.86
N HIS A 1038 -1.80 11.72 10.01
CA HIS A 1038 -1.92 12.94 9.19
C HIS A 1038 -2.86 12.72 8.00
N SER A 1039 -3.30 13.81 7.38
CA SER A 1039 -4.05 13.81 6.12
C SER A 1039 -3.39 14.68 5.05
N ALA A 1040 -3.77 14.46 3.79
CA ALA A 1040 -3.25 15.19 2.63
C ALA A 1040 -4.01 16.50 2.35
N VAL A 1041 -4.64 17.09 3.36
CA VAL A 1041 -5.35 18.36 3.21
C VAL A 1041 -4.32 19.49 3.01
N ASP A 1042 -4.55 20.33 2.00
CA ASP A 1042 -3.77 21.56 1.82
C ASP A 1042 -3.94 22.45 3.05
N VAL A 1043 -2.83 22.94 3.59
CA VAL A 1043 -2.80 23.74 4.83
C VAL A 1043 -2.72 25.22 4.51
N ASN A 1044 -3.08 26.08 5.47
CA ASN A 1044 -3.09 27.52 5.23
C ASN A 1044 -1.70 28.14 5.41
N VAL A 1045 -1.41 29.16 4.58
CA VAL A 1045 -0.25 30.05 4.70
C VAL A 1045 -0.72 31.41 5.17
N TYR A 1046 -0.02 32.00 6.14
CA TYR A 1046 -0.27 33.33 6.69
C TYR A 1046 0.98 34.20 6.57
N SER A 1047 0.77 35.51 6.45
CA SER A 1047 1.87 36.47 6.47
C SER A 1047 1.48 37.82 7.03
N SER A 1048 2.43 38.52 7.65
CA SER A 1048 2.30 39.96 7.96
C SER A 1048 2.31 40.85 6.71
N GLY A 1049 2.66 40.30 5.55
CA GLY A 1049 3.02 41.05 4.36
C GLY A 1049 4.44 41.63 4.46
N GLY A 1050 4.99 42.06 3.33
CA GLY A 1050 6.36 42.58 3.23
C GLY A 1050 7.05 42.19 1.91
N PRO A 1051 8.29 42.65 1.67
CA PRO A 1051 9.01 42.35 0.43
C PRO A 1051 9.14 40.84 0.17
N GLY A 1052 8.88 40.43 -1.06
CA GLY A 1052 8.98 39.04 -1.50
C GLY A 1052 7.81 38.12 -1.10
N THR A 1053 6.96 38.51 -0.14
CA THR A 1053 5.85 37.66 0.36
C THR A 1053 4.78 37.35 -0.70
N GLU A 1054 4.65 38.18 -1.74
CA GLU A 1054 3.75 37.90 -2.86
C GLU A 1054 4.07 36.59 -3.60
N ARG A 1055 5.32 36.09 -3.50
CA ARG A 1055 5.72 34.80 -4.09
C ARG A 1055 5.04 33.60 -3.44
N ILE A 1056 4.61 33.72 -2.18
CA ILE A 1056 3.94 32.66 -1.44
C ILE A 1056 2.43 32.89 -1.31
N ARG A 1057 1.86 33.82 -2.10
CA ARG A 1057 0.42 34.10 -2.16
C ARG A 1057 -0.29 33.10 -3.08
N GLY A 1058 -1.47 32.63 -2.68
CA GLY A 1058 -2.25 31.66 -3.46
C GLY A 1058 -1.93 30.21 -3.09
N ASN A 1059 -2.08 29.28 -4.03
CA ASN A 1059 -1.79 27.86 -3.78
C ASN A 1059 -0.35 27.53 -4.19
N VAL A 1060 0.50 27.29 -3.20
CA VAL A 1060 1.94 27.01 -3.36
C VAL A 1060 2.30 25.62 -2.87
N GLU A 1061 3.48 25.13 -3.22
CA GLU A 1061 4.09 23.95 -2.63
C GLU A 1061 4.87 24.35 -1.36
N ASN A 1062 4.98 23.47 -0.36
CA ASN A 1062 5.76 23.76 0.86
C ASN A 1062 7.25 24.10 0.60
N THR A 1063 7.81 23.66 -0.54
CA THR A 1063 9.17 24.04 -0.97
C THR A 1063 9.27 25.51 -1.36
N GLU A 1064 8.22 26.10 -1.94
CA GLU A 1064 8.20 27.52 -2.32
C GLU A 1064 8.21 28.43 -1.07
N VAL A 1065 7.65 27.96 0.05
CA VAL A 1065 7.79 28.61 1.36
C VAL A 1065 9.25 28.58 1.80
N GLY A 1066 9.91 27.43 1.71
CA GLY A 1066 11.33 27.30 2.05
C GLY A 1066 12.26 28.15 1.17
N GLU A 1067 11.99 28.21 -0.13
CA GLU A 1067 12.68 29.10 -1.07
C GLU A 1067 12.52 30.57 -0.69
N PHE A 1068 11.31 30.99 -0.28
CA PHE A 1068 11.09 32.34 0.23
C PHE A 1068 11.92 32.63 1.49
N LEU A 1069 11.96 31.72 2.47
CA LEU A 1069 12.74 31.91 3.70
C LEU A 1069 14.23 32.10 3.37
N ARG A 1070 14.77 31.24 2.50
CA ARG A 1070 16.15 31.32 2.01
C ARG A 1070 16.44 32.65 1.31
N ASP A 1071 15.59 33.02 0.36
CA ASP A 1071 15.81 34.19 -0.47
C ASP A 1071 15.66 35.50 0.33
N TYR A 1072 14.76 35.54 1.32
CA TYR A 1072 14.57 36.70 2.19
C TYR A 1072 15.80 36.95 3.08
N LEU A 1073 16.38 35.88 3.63
CA LEU A 1073 17.58 35.92 4.47
C LEU A 1073 18.89 36.04 3.68
N GLU A 1074 18.85 35.90 2.35
CA GLU A 1074 20.03 35.91 1.48
C GLU A 1074 21.06 34.82 1.85
N VAL A 1075 20.57 33.64 2.24
CA VAL A 1075 21.39 32.49 2.66
C VAL A 1075 21.62 31.53 1.49
N ASP A 1076 22.88 31.16 1.24
CA ASP A 1076 23.24 30.16 0.23
C ASP A 1076 23.32 28.76 0.84
N VAL A 1077 22.22 28.00 0.70
CA VAL A 1077 22.11 26.62 1.20
C VAL A 1077 23.02 25.66 0.43
N ASP A 1078 23.36 25.96 -0.83
CA ASP A 1078 24.20 25.09 -1.65
C ASP A 1078 25.68 25.20 -1.23
N GLU A 1079 26.16 26.40 -0.87
CA GLU A 1079 27.48 26.57 -0.25
C GLU A 1079 27.57 25.88 1.13
N ILE A 1080 26.54 25.97 1.97
CA ILE A 1080 26.50 25.22 3.25
C ILE A 1080 26.52 23.71 3.00
N THR A 1081 25.76 23.23 2.00
CA THR A 1081 25.73 21.81 1.61
C THR A 1081 27.11 21.35 1.14
N LYS A 1082 27.84 22.19 0.41
CA LYS A 1082 29.20 21.92 -0.06
C LYS A 1082 30.19 21.85 1.11
N GLU A 1083 30.11 22.78 2.07
CA GLU A 1083 30.92 22.75 3.29
C GLU A 1083 30.66 21.48 4.11
N LEU A 1084 29.39 21.14 4.33
CA LEU A 1084 28.98 19.89 5.00
C LEU A 1084 29.63 18.67 4.35
N ARG A 1085 29.52 18.56 3.02
CA ARG A 1085 30.10 17.43 2.27
C ARG A 1085 31.61 17.36 2.39
N GLN A 1086 32.30 18.50 2.32
CA GLN A 1086 33.75 18.58 2.48
C GLN A 1086 34.17 18.10 3.87
N LYS A 1087 33.55 18.63 4.93
CA LYS A 1087 33.88 18.26 6.31
C LYS A 1087 33.50 16.80 6.64
N MET A 1088 32.49 16.24 5.97
CA MET A 1088 32.06 14.85 6.10
C MET A 1088 32.84 13.85 5.22
N ASN A 1089 33.84 14.31 4.44
CA ASN A 1089 34.56 13.49 3.45
C ASN A 1089 33.64 12.79 2.42
N LEU A 1090 32.53 13.44 2.07
CA LEU A 1090 31.64 13.00 1.01
C LEU A 1090 32.15 13.62 -0.31
N GLY A 1091 32.63 12.80 -1.25
CA GLY A 1091 33.16 13.28 -2.54
C GLY A 1091 32.17 14.12 -3.35
N GLU A 1092 32.62 14.73 -4.45
CA GLU A 1092 31.72 15.53 -5.30
C GLU A 1092 30.49 14.72 -5.75
N PRO A 1093 29.31 15.35 -5.79
CA PRO A 1093 28.13 14.67 -6.32
C PRO A 1093 28.43 14.21 -7.76
N PRO A 1094 27.96 13.02 -8.19
CA PRO A 1094 28.00 12.68 -9.59
C PRO A 1094 27.31 13.80 -10.37
N LEU A 1095 27.95 14.30 -11.44
CA LEU A 1095 27.41 15.31 -12.33
C LEU A 1095 25.98 14.91 -12.70
N VAL A 1096 25.01 15.62 -12.12
CA VAL A 1096 23.62 15.52 -12.55
C VAL A 1096 23.59 16.29 -13.86
N ALA A 1097 23.13 15.63 -14.93
CA ALA A 1097 22.78 16.32 -16.16
C ALA A 1097 21.96 17.56 -15.80
N GLU A 1098 22.34 18.69 -16.39
CA GLU A 1098 21.79 20.02 -16.14
C GLU A 1098 20.28 20.00 -15.94
N GLU A 1099 19.83 20.90 -15.06
CA GLU A 1099 18.44 21.32 -14.92
C GLU A 1099 17.72 21.24 -16.26
N ILE A 1100 16.67 20.41 -16.34
CA ILE A 1100 15.68 20.55 -17.40
C ILE A 1100 15.04 21.91 -17.15
N SER A 1101 15.57 22.93 -17.82
CA SER A 1101 15.00 24.26 -17.81
C SER A 1101 13.56 24.17 -18.32
N ALA A 1102 12.69 25.03 -17.79
CA ALA A 1102 11.30 25.14 -18.24
C ALA A 1102 11.14 25.49 -19.74
N ALA A 1103 12.24 25.66 -20.49
CA ALA A 1103 12.24 25.83 -21.95
C ALA A 1103 12.22 24.51 -22.74
N ASP A 1104 12.67 23.38 -22.18
CA ASP A 1104 12.70 22.09 -22.90
C ASP A 1104 11.40 21.28 -22.83
N LEU A 1105 10.40 21.79 -22.09
CA LEU A 1105 9.00 21.34 -22.19
C LEU A 1105 8.25 21.96 -23.39
N GLY A 1106 8.92 22.75 -24.22
CA GLY A 1106 8.35 23.48 -25.35
C GLY A 1106 8.14 22.69 -26.65
N HIS A 1107 8.61 21.44 -26.75
CA HIS A 1107 8.46 20.63 -27.98
C HIS A 1107 7.95 19.21 -27.72
N SER A 1108 6.79 19.08 -27.08
CA SER A 1108 5.86 17.95 -27.33
C SER A 1108 4.43 18.22 -26.82
N LEU A 1109 4.01 19.48 -26.79
CA LEU A 1109 2.63 19.90 -26.56
C LEU A 1109 1.96 20.27 -27.91
N GLU A 1110 1.90 19.29 -28.80
CA GLU A 1110 0.82 19.18 -29.76
C GLU A 1110 0.15 17.82 -29.48
N TRP A 1111 -1.17 17.75 -29.59
CA TRP A 1111 -2.05 16.57 -29.42
C TRP A 1111 -2.89 16.41 -28.14
N MET A 1112 -3.08 17.45 -27.34
CA MET A 1112 -4.25 17.48 -26.43
C MET A 1112 -4.96 18.83 -26.40
N MET A 1113 -5.60 19.17 -27.52
CA MET A 1113 -6.85 19.93 -27.54
C MET A 1113 -7.70 19.43 -28.71
N GLU A 1114 -8.67 18.56 -28.45
CA GLU A 1114 -10.10 18.87 -28.67
C GLU A 1114 -11.02 17.73 -28.20
N PRO A 1115 -12.30 18.04 -27.88
CA PRO A 1115 -13.07 17.35 -26.84
C PRO A 1115 -14.29 16.59 -27.36
N SER A 1116 -14.76 15.61 -26.57
CA SER A 1116 -16.11 14.99 -26.48
C SER A 1116 -15.94 13.50 -26.12
N LEU A 1117 -16.65 12.89 -25.17
CA LEU A 1117 -17.85 13.20 -24.39
C LEU A 1117 -17.83 12.31 -23.13
#